data_AF-A0A1Y0EE76-F1
#
_entry.id   AF-A0A1Y0EE76-F1
#
_cell.length_a   1.000
_cell.length_b   1.000
_cell.length_c   1.000
_cell.angle_alpha   90.00
_cell.angle_beta   90.00
_cell.angle_gamma   90.00
#
_symmetry.space_group_name_H-M   'P 1'
#
loop_
_entity.id
_entity.type
_entity.pdbx_description
1 polymer ?
#
loop_
_entity_poly.entity_id
_entity_poly.type
_entity_poly.pdbx_seq_one_letter_code
_entity_poly.pdbx_strand_id
1 'polypeptide(L)'
;MATVNVVRGDGTQSIKVDGAGVVNLENFALSSTNAAADVSLDFGATATTATIGLNKIVAGATAAVDDVTLVGAKLTTVNINVTGTKSVVEAIDTVAASAVNIDAAVALETNNLATTSSAATLTVSGVGKVDVGALDVGFTTVNASGNSGGLVAQIGTNDQTVLTGSSGDDVITASTTDALASTDKLAVNAGAGNDTLIIAAAADVNTAADGARYTGFETVRVTENLDMSLIAGVTGIEVASAGGVYTNMTAAQLANITFLADNTTSTTFTLASATGLADTATIRLASATATSNVDVIGVSVIGVETVNIIASTGTNTSGDSDFGFLANAADSVKAVNISGSADVDLNIVANTFDVVAVAINASGLTGTGHLEITGGVLVSGSTVVGSANGDTIVVSTTTGTAYSTGAGDDKITTAAASLAQTGANDNSINGGDGTDTIHISDNGSTLTDNHFIGLSNVEKLSYDDGGAVSLTTGSAFSSAFGSGVTITAAGMDDAATFTYAGGLFSGNATLAVTTAGVGNATGENITITTGGGTDSVTLTAASWVGVAGDTSVIAITTNAGNDTISLSGYNLAANTTTIAIQIDAGTGADTITLSGDNGAGATAYANFVINGGDSTIAAYDRITGFEVGDATNYSSALDFDGTSAKATAVTADGVAGYSSAELTMTISAAGIVTFAGTSAAGLTATNVISILDAEITTSTHTAIWSDGTDSYVFNANSTGDSVVMLVGLTGVDALVTSAGLGANDLFIA
;
A
#
# COMPACT_ATOMS: atom_id res chain seq x y z
N MET A 1 10.61 49.19 52.06
CA MET A 1 10.33 47.88 51.43
C MET A 1 11.65 47.16 51.26
N ALA A 2 11.79 46.00 51.87
CA ALA A 2 12.92 45.11 51.62
C ALA A 2 12.47 44.06 50.59
N THR A 3 13.28 43.83 49.56
CA THR A 3 13.13 42.68 48.67
C THR A 3 13.95 41.53 49.25
N VAL A 4 13.33 40.37 49.43
CA VAL A 4 14.00 39.14 49.87
C VAL A 4 14.07 38.20 48.69
N ASN A 5 15.28 37.79 48.29
CA ASN A 5 15.47 36.79 47.26
C ASN A 5 15.88 35.47 47.92
N VAL A 6 15.07 34.44 47.77
CA VAL A 6 15.35 33.07 48.21
C VAL A 6 15.72 32.28 46.96
N VAL A 7 17.02 32.04 46.81
CA VAL A 7 17.61 31.42 45.62
C VAL A 7 18.13 30.04 45.99
N ARG A 8 17.68 28.99 45.27
CA ARG A 8 18.03 27.58 45.50
C ARG A 8 17.64 27.08 46.90
N GLY A 9 16.48 26.44 47.01
CA GLY A 9 16.12 25.65 48.19
C GLY A 9 15.25 24.45 47.83
N ASP A 10 15.14 23.55 48.81
CA ASP A 10 14.40 22.30 48.77
C ASP A 10 13.56 22.12 50.05
N GLY A 11 12.43 21.40 49.93
CA GLY A 11 11.57 21.00 51.04
C GLY A 11 10.82 22.15 51.74
N THR A 12 10.22 21.83 52.90
CA THR A 12 9.35 22.71 53.68
C THR A 12 10.08 23.92 54.26
N GLN A 13 9.68 25.13 53.88
CA GLN A 13 10.19 26.41 54.39
C GLN A 13 9.07 27.30 54.96
N SER A 14 9.36 27.98 56.07
CA SER A 14 8.54 29.09 56.58
C SER A 14 9.39 30.35 56.64
N ILE A 15 8.98 31.37 55.90
CA ILE A 15 9.68 32.65 55.77
C ILE A 15 8.81 33.73 56.39
N LYS A 16 9.32 34.37 57.44
CA LYS A 16 8.64 35.50 58.10
C LYS A 16 9.02 36.82 57.43
N VAL A 17 8.01 37.62 57.09
CA VAL A 17 8.18 38.92 56.41
C VAL A 17 7.58 40.02 57.29
N ASP A 18 8.43 40.79 57.97
CA ASP A 18 7.99 41.90 58.82
C ASP A 18 7.53 43.10 57.96
N GLY A 19 6.23 43.14 57.63
CA GLY A 19 5.56 44.24 56.90
C GLY A 19 5.31 43.96 55.41
N ALA A 20 5.02 45.01 54.63
CA ALA A 20 4.85 44.90 53.17
C ALA A 20 6.22 44.82 52.47
N GLY A 21 6.52 43.68 51.85
CA GLY A 21 7.78 43.39 51.17
C GLY A 21 7.59 42.48 49.95
N VAL A 22 8.61 42.41 49.10
CA VAL A 22 8.65 41.52 47.92
C VAL A 22 9.48 40.29 48.27
N VAL A 23 8.95 39.08 48.04
CA VAL A 23 9.69 37.82 48.23
C VAL A 23 9.83 37.11 46.89
N ASN A 24 11.04 37.01 46.35
CA ASN A 24 11.31 36.26 45.12
C ASN A 24 11.82 34.86 45.46
N LEU A 25 11.14 33.84 44.95
CA LEU A 25 11.56 32.45 44.96
C LEU A 25 12.19 32.14 43.60
N GLU A 26 13.45 31.70 43.60
CA GLU A 26 14.20 31.42 42.37
C GLU A 26 14.88 30.04 42.41
N ASN A 27 14.62 29.23 41.38
CA ASN A 27 15.15 27.87 41.23
C ASN A 27 14.89 27.02 42.48
N PHE A 28 13.61 26.93 42.84
CA PHE A 28 13.13 26.24 44.03
C PHE A 28 12.49 24.91 43.66
N ALA A 29 12.87 23.83 44.34
CA ALA A 29 12.24 22.52 44.17
C ALA A 29 11.35 22.24 45.38
N LEU A 30 10.05 22.15 45.15
CA LEU A 30 9.11 21.67 46.16
C LEU A 30 9.28 20.15 46.25
N SER A 31 9.37 19.64 47.47
CA SER A 31 9.68 18.24 47.76
C SER A 31 9.05 17.87 49.09
N SER A 32 7.77 17.50 49.07
CA SER A 32 7.09 17.05 50.27
C SER A 32 7.49 15.60 50.63
N THR A 33 8.50 15.44 51.48
CA THR A 33 8.57 14.24 52.34
C THR A 33 7.73 14.41 53.61
N ASN A 34 7.09 15.58 53.78
CA ASN A 34 6.28 15.95 54.93
C ASN A 34 5.05 16.76 54.48
N ALA A 35 3.86 16.42 54.99
CA ALA A 35 2.56 16.92 54.53
C ALA A 35 2.21 18.37 54.94
N ALA A 36 3.20 19.25 55.11
CA ALA A 36 2.98 20.65 55.49
C ALA A 36 3.50 21.55 54.35
N ALA A 37 2.69 22.54 53.94
CA ALA A 37 2.95 23.51 52.88
C ALA A 37 4.45 23.74 52.64
N ASP A 38 4.92 23.37 51.45
CA ASP A 38 6.34 23.35 51.15
C ASP A 38 6.98 24.75 51.21
N VAL A 39 6.21 25.81 50.93
CA VAL A 39 6.64 27.18 51.23
C VAL A 39 5.50 27.97 51.88
N SER A 40 5.65 28.34 53.15
CA SER A 40 4.79 29.33 53.83
C SER A 40 5.50 30.68 53.91
N LEU A 41 4.84 31.73 53.42
CA LEU A 41 5.28 33.12 53.54
C LEU A 41 4.38 33.84 54.55
N ASP A 42 4.90 34.05 55.74
CA ASP A 42 4.17 34.60 56.88
C ASP A 42 4.40 36.12 56.98
N PHE A 43 3.47 36.91 56.44
CA PHE A 43 3.52 38.36 56.47
C PHE A 43 3.03 38.92 57.82
N GLY A 44 3.69 39.98 58.30
CA GLY A 44 3.38 40.61 59.57
C GLY A 44 1.93 41.10 59.68
N ALA A 45 1.39 41.15 60.90
CA ALA A 45 -0.04 41.38 61.18
C ALA A 45 -0.63 42.74 60.70
N THR A 46 0.20 43.66 60.21
CA THR A 46 -0.22 44.94 59.63
C THR A 46 -0.10 44.99 58.11
N ALA A 47 0.49 43.98 57.47
CA ALA A 47 0.63 43.92 56.02
C ALA A 47 -0.73 43.74 55.36
N THR A 48 -1.01 44.60 54.37
CA THR A 48 -2.22 44.54 53.55
C THR A 48 -1.96 43.96 52.17
N THR A 49 -0.70 43.97 51.73
CA THR A 49 -0.26 43.53 50.42
C THR A 49 0.93 42.59 50.55
N ALA A 50 0.87 41.44 49.88
CA ALA A 50 1.98 40.54 49.64
C ALA A 50 2.41 40.62 48.18
N THR A 51 3.70 40.54 47.89
CA THR A 51 4.19 40.43 46.51
C THR A 51 5.23 39.34 46.46
N ILE A 52 5.01 38.36 45.60
CA ILE A 52 5.89 37.22 45.41
C ILE A 52 6.41 37.19 43.96
N GLY A 53 7.67 36.80 43.79
CA GLY A 53 8.23 36.48 42.48
C GLY A 53 8.44 34.97 42.38
N LEU A 54 8.01 34.36 41.29
CA LEU A 54 8.25 32.94 40.99
C LEU A 54 9.13 32.85 39.75
N ASN A 55 10.25 32.15 39.85
CA ASN A 55 11.15 31.88 38.73
C ASN A 55 11.69 30.45 38.86
N LYS A 56 11.34 29.58 37.90
CA LYS A 56 11.80 28.19 37.88
C LYS A 56 11.46 27.43 39.17
N ILE A 57 10.21 27.54 39.62
CA ILE A 57 9.69 26.68 40.69
C ILE A 57 9.30 25.34 40.07
N VAL A 58 9.68 24.25 40.73
CA VAL A 58 9.43 22.89 40.24
C VAL A 58 8.72 22.11 41.34
N ALA A 59 7.50 21.65 41.07
CA ALA A 59 6.79 20.69 41.92
C ALA A 59 7.44 19.30 41.85
N GLY A 60 7.39 18.55 42.94
CA GLY A 60 7.87 17.17 43.02
C GLY A 60 6.97 16.20 42.25
N ALA A 61 7.52 15.08 41.82
CA ALA A 61 6.82 14.15 40.91
C ALA A 61 5.69 13.33 41.55
N THR A 62 5.43 13.42 42.87
CA THR A 62 4.70 12.36 43.60
C THR A 62 3.88 12.76 44.84
N ALA A 63 3.57 14.03 45.12
CA ALA A 63 2.82 14.34 46.35
C ALA A 63 1.79 15.47 46.24
N ALA A 64 0.68 15.29 46.96
CA ALA A 64 -0.54 16.11 46.91
C ALA A 64 -0.46 17.46 47.66
N VAL A 65 0.74 18.00 47.94
CA VAL A 65 0.91 19.15 48.86
C VAL A 65 2.11 20.06 48.54
N ASP A 66 2.56 20.12 47.28
CA ASP A 66 3.66 21.01 46.86
C ASP A 66 3.17 22.47 46.70
N ASP A 67 2.81 23.08 47.84
CA ASP A 67 2.06 24.33 47.90
C ASP A 67 2.93 25.55 48.22
N VAL A 68 2.49 26.71 47.74
CA VAL A 68 2.95 28.03 48.19
C VAL A 68 1.81 28.72 48.94
N THR A 69 1.93 28.81 50.26
CA THR A 69 0.94 29.45 51.15
C THR A 69 1.39 30.85 51.55
N LEU A 70 0.49 31.82 51.45
CA LEU A 70 0.71 33.20 51.88
C LEU A 70 -0.23 33.52 53.04
N VAL A 71 0.34 33.75 54.23
CA VAL A 71 -0.42 33.98 55.46
C VAL A 71 -0.21 35.40 55.95
N GLY A 72 -1.29 36.09 56.33
CA GLY A 72 -1.20 37.36 57.04
C GLY A 72 -2.56 37.88 57.50
N ALA A 73 -2.65 38.32 58.76
CA ALA A 73 -3.94 38.63 59.42
C ALA A 73 -4.75 39.77 58.78
N LYS A 74 -4.14 40.58 57.92
CA LYS A 74 -4.76 41.71 57.21
C LYS A 74 -4.47 41.72 55.71
N LEU A 75 -3.94 40.63 55.16
CA LEU A 75 -3.67 40.55 53.73
C LEU A 75 -4.99 40.64 52.96
N THR A 76 -5.05 41.59 52.03
CA THR A 76 -6.20 41.83 51.16
C THR A 76 -5.79 41.80 49.69
N THR A 77 -4.50 42.02 49.39
CA THR A 77 -3.94 41.97 48.04
C THR A 77 -2.73 41.04 47.98
N VAL A 78 -2.68 40.16 47.00
CA VAL A 78 -1.52 39.34 46.66
C VAL A 78 -1.11 39.64 45.22
N ASN A 79 0.16 39.92 44.97
CA ASN A 79 0.73 40.04 43.62
C ASN A 79 1.71 38.89 43.40
N ILE A 80 1.60 38.19 42.27
CA ILE A 80 2.42 37.05 41.87
C ILE A 80 3.08 37.40 40.55
N ASN A 81 4.39 37.60 40.55
CA ASN A 81 5.16 37.93 39.36
C ASN A 81 5.89 36.67 38.88
N VAL A 82 5.54 36.14 37.73
CA VAL A 82 6.16 34.93 37.18
C VAL A 82 7.13 35.32 36.08
N THR A 83 8.42 35.10 36.31
CA THR A 83 9.51 35.62 35.47
C THR A 83 10.57 34.56 35.21
N GLY A 84 11.45 34.81 34.23
CA GLY A 84 12.60 33.94 33.96
C GLY A 84 12.20 32.63 33.28
N THR A 85 12.00 31.56 34.04
CA THR A 85 11.59 30.23 33.54
C THR A 85 10.24 29.82 34.14
N LYS A 86 9.48 28.98 33.40
CA LYS A 86 8.20 28.39 33.84
C LYS A 86 8.27 27.95 35.31
N SER A 87 7.23 28.28 36.06
CA SER A 87 7.05 27.81 37.44
C SER A 87 5.86 26.86 37.53
N VAL A 88 6.03 25.75 38.25
CA VAL A 88 5.01 24.73 38.52
C VAL A 88 4.91 24.57 40.03
N VAL A 89 3.70 24.66 40.56
CA VAL A 89 3.35 24.42 41.97
C VAL A 89 2.05 23.63 42.02
N GLU A 90 1.75 22.93 43.11
CA GLU A 90 0.46 22.24 43.23
C GLU A 90 -0.64 23.26 43.52
N ALA A 91 -0.60 23.92 44.67
CA ALA A 91 -1.50 25.02 45.00
C ALA A 91 -0.79 26.32 45.33
N ILE A 92 -1.48 27.43 45.10
CA ILE A 92 -1.15 28.73 45.70
C ILE A 92 -2.30 29.12 46.61
N ASP A 93 -2.07 29.15 47.92
CA ASP A 93 -3.06 29.59 48.90
C ASP A 93 -2.82 31.05 49.30
N THR A 94 -3.76 31.90 48.94
CA THR A 94 -3.76 33.34 49.20
C THR A 94 -4.71 33.72 50.33
N VAL A 95 -4.61 33.03 51.47
CA VAL A 95 -5.47 33.17 52.66
C VAL A 95 -5.94 34.61 52.90
N ALA A 96 -7.26 34.81 52.94
CA ALA A 96 -7.98 36.07 53.16
C ALA A 96 -7.83 37.16 52.07
N ALA A 97 -7.09 36.92 50.99
CA ALA A 97 -6.91 37.90 49.92
C ALA A 97 -8.22 38.13 49.15
N SER A 98 -8.68 39.38 49.08
CA SER A 98 -9.80 39.81 48.23
C SER A 98 -9.38 40.22 46.83
N ALA A 99 -8.07 40.39 46.58
CA ALA A 99 -7.51 40.68 45.27
C ALA A 99 -6.21 39.87 45.07
N VAL A 100 -6.15 39.08 44.01
CA VAL A 100 -4.96 38.33 43.60
C VAL A 100 -4.61 38.74 42.18
N ASN A 101 -3.38 39.20 41.96
CA ASN A 101 -2.89 39.63 40.65
C ASN A 101 -1.74 38.72 40.24
N ILE A 102 -1.82 38.12 39.06
CA ILE A 102 -0.76 37.33 38.45
C ILE A 102 -0.22 38.10 37.25
N ASP A 103 1.04 38.49 37.29
CA ASP A 103 1.77 39.05 36.16
C ASP A 103 2.74 38.00 35.62
N ALA A 104 2.30 37.27 34.58
CA ALA A 104 3.02 36.14 34.02
C ALA A 104 3.83 36.55 32.79
N ALA A 105 5.09 36.93 32.98
CA ALA A 105 6.01 37.12 31.85
C ALA A 105 6.43 35.78 31.21
N VAL A 106 6.35 34.68 31.97
CA VAL A 106 6.53 33.29 31.53
C VAL A 106 5.45 32.41 32.16
N ALA A 107 5.33 31.16 31.70
CA ALA A 107 4.23 30.30 32.10
C ALA A 107 4.19 29.99 33.61
N LEU A 108 2.98 29.92 34.16
CA LEU A 108 2.66 29.44 35.50
C LEU A 108 1.71 28.26 35.38
N GLU A 109 1.96 27.20 36.14
CA GLU A 109 1.05 26.08 36.30
C GLU A 109 0.81 25.83 37.79
N THR A 110 -0.46 25.86 38.19
CA THR A 110 -0.96 25.44 39.48
C THR A 110 -2.26 24.68 39.31
N ASN A 111 -2.44 23.60 40.06
CA ASN A 111 -3.67 22.80 40.04
C ASN A 111 -4.81 23.45 40.84
N ASN A 112 -4.48 24.38 41.74
CA ASN A 112 -5.46 25.06 42.58
C ASN A 112 -4.96 26.44 43.03
N LEU A 113 -5.73 27.48 42.72
CA LEU A 113 -5.53 28.82 43.29
C LEU A 113 -6.63 29.10 44.31
N ALA A 114 -6.24 29.21 45.60
CA ALA A 114 -7.17 29.27 46.71
C ALA A 114 -7.18 30.61 47.45
N THR A 115 -8.32 30.95 48.05
CA THR A 115 -8.49 32.07 48.97
C THR A 115 -9.66 31.78 49.93
N THR A 116 -9.59 32.30 51.14
CA THR A 116 -10.71 32.23 52.10
C THR A 116 -11.66 33.44 52.03
N SER A 117 -11.39 34.40 51.14
CA SER A 117 -12.31 35.49 50.83
C SER A 117 -13.54 34.96 50.09
N SER A 118 -14.73 35.45 50.41
CA SER A 118 -15.98 35.04 49.74
C SER A 118 -16.32 35.83 48.47
N ALA A 119 -15.53 36.84 48.14
CA ALA A 119 -15.74 37.72 46.98
C ALA A 119 -14.40 38.27 46.44
N ALA A 120 -13.44 37.39 46.20
CA ALA A 120 -12.15 37.75 45.66
C ALA A 120 -12.20 38.06 44.15
N THR A 121 -11.24 38.88 43.70
CA THR A 121 -10.93 39.14 42.30
C THR A 121 -9.57 38.57 41.94
N LEU A 122 -9.50 37.76 40.88
CA LEU A 122 -8.26 37.34 40.22
C LEU A 122 -8.03 38.20 38.98
N THR A 123 -6.86 38.84 38.87
CA THR A 123 -6.42 39.54 37.65
C THR A 123 -5.21 38.83 37.08
N VAL A 124 -5.21 38.51 35.79
CA VAL A 124 -4.08 37.88 35.09
C VAL A 124 -3.59 38.79 33.97
N SER A 125 -2.29 39.03 33.92
CA SER A 125 -1.60 39.80 32.89
C SER A 125 -0.34 39.10 32.38
N GLY A 126 0.26 39.66 31.34
CA GLY A 126 1.54 39.19 30.80
C GLY A 126 1.39 38.30 29.57
N VAL A 127 2.50 37.68 29.13
CA VAL A 127 2.57 36.92 27.88
C VAL A 127 2.71 35.41 28.09
N GLY A 128 2.93 34.98 29.33
CA GLY A 128 3.01 33.58 29.72
C GLY A 128 1.62 32.97 29.91
N LYS A 129 1.46 31.71 29.51
CA LYS A 129 0.26 30.91 29.79
C LYS A 129 0.11 30.70 31.30
N VAL A 130 -1.10 30.89 31.83
CA VAL A 130 -1.41 30.70 33.25
C VAL A 130 -2.44 29.60 33.39
N ASP A 131 -2.06 28.49 34.01
CA ASP A 131 -2.96 27.43 34.42
C ASP A 131 -3.18 27.54 35.93
N VAL A 132 -4.44 27.75 36.34
CA VAL A 132 -4.84 27.82 37.76
C VAL A 132 -5.62 26.59 38.22
N GLY A 133 -5.83 25.61 37.32
CA GLY A 133 -6.59 24.40 37.60
C GLY A 133 -7.99 24.69 38.14
N ALA A 134 -8.39 24.01 39.20
CA ALA A 134 -9.66 24.25 39.87
C ALA A 134 -9.62 25.60 40.60
N LEU A 135 -10.54 26.50 40.25
CA LEU A 135 -10.63 27.79 40.89
C LEU A 135 -11.47 27.70 42.17
N ASP A 136 -10.94 28.25 43.27
CA ASP A 136 -11.66 28.31 44.54
C ASP A 136 -12.96 29.13 44.43
N VAL A 137 -14.01 28.66 45.11
CA VAL A 137 -15.34 29.30 45.14
C VAL A 137 -15.32 30.74 45.68
N GLY A 138 -14.28 31.10 46.41
CA GLY A 138 -14.02 32.46 46.88
C GLY A 138 -13.80 33.48 45.77
N PHE A 139 -13.38 33.07 44.57
CA PHE A 139 -13.17 33.95 43.43
C PHE A 139 -14.45 34.21 42.63
N THR A 140 -15.08 35.35 42.89
CA THR A 140 -16.30 35.78 42.18
C THR A 140 -16.01 36.57 40.90
N THR A 141 -14.75 37.00 40.69
CA THR A 141 -14.35 37.73 39.48
C THR A 141 -12.98 37.26 39.02
N VAL A 142 -12.86 36.92 37.74
CA VAL A 142 -11.60 36.60 37.07
C VAL A 142 -11.47 37.50 35.85
N ASN A 143 -10.34 38.18 35.71
CA ASN A 143 -10.07 39.06 34.58
C ASN A 143 -8.66 38.79 34.02
N ALA A 144 -8.61 38.08 32.90
CA ALA A 144 -7.37 37.78 32.19
C ALA A 144 -7.18 38.65 30.93
N SER A 145 -7.97 39.71 30.72
CA SER A 145 -7.90 40.54 29.50
C SER A 145 -6.55 41.24 29.27
N GLY A 146 -5.71 41.33 30.30
CA GLY A 146 -4.34 41.83 30.19
C GLY A 146 -3.29 40.75 29.87
N ASN A 147 -3.70 39.49 29.74
CA ASN A 147 -2.86 38.35 29.41
C ASN A 147 -3.00 38.01 27.92
N SER A 148 -1.90 37.61 27.29
CA SER A 148 -1.85 37.17 25.89
C SER A 148 -1.28 35.76 25.74
N GLY A 149 -1.03 35.06 26.84
CA GLY A 149 -0.44 33.72 26.85
C GLY A 149 -1.47 32.59 26.96
N GLY A 150 -2.71 32.89 27.32
CA GLY A 150 -3.79 31.92 27.56
C GLY A 150 -4.03 31.67 29.05
N LEU A 151 -5.28 31.40 29.41
CA LEU A 151 -5.74 31.02 30.75
C LEU A 151 -6.32 29.60 30.72
N VAL A 152 -5.93 28.74 31.67
CA VAL A 152 -6.62 27.48 31.95
C VAL A 152 -7.26 27.57 33.33
N ALA A 153 -8.56 27.34 33.42
CA ALA A 153 -9.31 27.41 34.68
C ALA A 153 -10.56 26.52 34.67
N GLN A 154 -10.86 25.88 35.80
CA GLN A 154 -12.12 25.17 36.02
C GLN A 154 -12.96 25.95 37.03
N ILE A 155 -14.14 26.40 36.60
CA ILE A 155 -15.04 27.23 37.41
C ILE A 155 -16.34 26.50 37.78
N GLY A 156 -16.52 25.25 37.34
CA GLY A 156 -17.79 24.52 37.30
C GLY A 156 -18.53 24.24 38.61
N THR A 157 -18.00 24.64 39.77
CA THR A 157 -18.73 24.61 41.07
C THR A 157 -19.02 26.00 41.64
N ASN A 158 -18.60 27.07 40.96
CA ASN A 158 -18.78 28.45 41.40
C ASN A 158 -19.84 29.18 40.57
N ASP A 159 -21.10 29.08 41.02
CA ASP A 159 -22.28 29.66 40.36
C ASP A 159 -22.25 31.20 40.24
N GLN A 160 -21.24 31.86 40.82
CA GLN A 160 -21.17 33.31 40.96
C GLN A 160 -19.93 33.93 40.30
N THR A 161 -19.03 33.13 39.72
CA THR A 161 -17.84 33.66 39.03
C THR A 161 -18.22 34.36 37.73
N VAL A 162 -17.78 35.61 37.57
CA VAL A 162 -17.70 36.29 36.28
C VAL A 162 -16.27 36.21 35.79
N LEU A 163 -16.04 35.51 34.68
CA LEU A 163 -14.73 35.33 34.07
C LEU A 163 -14.64 36.09 32.74
N THR A 164 -13.59 36.88 32.57
CA THR A 164 -13.16 37.43 31.27
C THR A 164 -11.84 36.79 30.91
N GLY A 165 -11.81 36.10 29.76
CA GLY A 165 -10.64 35.42 29.22
C GLY A 165 -9.51 36.36 28.81
N SER A 166 -8.46 35.75 28.28
CA SER A 166 -7.28 36.41 27.74
C SER A 166 -7.43 36.68 26.24
N SER A 167 -6.39 37.23 25.61
CA SER A 167 -6.31 37.31 24.14
C SER A 167 -5.56 36.13 23.50
N GLY A 168 -5.13 35.15 24.30
CA GLY A 168 -4.51 33.90 23.84
C GLY A 168 -5.49 32.73 23.96
N ASP A 169 -5.00 31.51 23.75
CA ASP A 169 -5.83 30.30 23.78
C ASP A 169 -6.21 29.94 25.23
N ASP A 170 -7.47 30.23 25.59
CA ASP A 170 -8.03 29.89 26.89
C ASP A 170 -8.68 28.49 26.89
N VAL A 171 -8.60 27.77 28.01
CA VAL A 171 -9.30 26.50 28.23
C VAL A 171 -10.09 26.58 29.53
N ILE A 172 -11.41 26.71 29.42
CA ILE A 172 -12.29 26.93 30.56
C ILE A 172 -13.28 25.77 30.72
N THR A 173 -13.23 25.08 31.86
CA THR A 173 -14.28 24.12 32.24
C THR A 173 -15.37 24.86 33.00
N ALA A 174 -16.45 25.21 32.29
CA ALA A 174 -17.50 26.09 32.79
C ALA A 174 -18.57 25.40 33.64
N SER A 175 -18.81 24.10 33.42
CA SER A 175 -19.73 23.25 34.19
C SER A 175 -19.08 21.90 34.44
N THR A 176 -19.35 21.29 35.60
CA THR A 176 -19.00 19.90 35.91
C THR A 176 -20.21 19.08 36.31
N THR A 177 -21.42 19.60 36.10
CA THR A 177 -22.68 18.93 36.43
C THR A 177 -23.43 18.57 35.16
N ASP A 178 -23.82 17.31 35.02
CA ASP A 178 -24.44 16.72 33.82
C ASP A 178 -25.91 17.18 33.55
N ALA A 179 -26.32 18.35 34.06
CA ALA A 179 -27.60 18.97 33.75
C ALA A 179 -27.63 20.40 34.29
N LEU A 180 -27.87 21.36 33.41
CA LEU A 180 -28.17 22.74 33.80
C LEU A 180 -29.66 22.89 34.12
N ALA A 181 -29.98 23.41 35.31
CA ALA A 181 -31.34 23.78 35.62
C ALA A 181 -31.72 25.08 34.91
N SER A 182 -33.00 25.22 34.53
CA SER A 182 -33.53 26.46 33.92
C SER A 182 -33.31 27.74 34.74
N THR A 183 -32.99 27.62 36.05
CA THR A 183 -32.67 28.73 36.95
C THR A 183 -31.20 29.12 36.95
N ASP A 184 -30.32 28.32 36.37
CA ASP A 184 -28.88 28.56 36.39
C ASP A 184 -28.55 29.80 35.58
N LYS A 185 -27.52 30.55 36.00
CA LYS A 185 -27.12 31.80 35.34
C LYS A 185 -25.96 31.65 34.35
N LEU A 186 -25.49 30.42 34.14
CA LEU A 186 -24.38 30.16 33.25
C LEU A 186 -24.70 30.71 31.85
N ALA A 187 -23.80 31.55 31.36
CA ALA A 187 -23.77 32.09 30.01
C ALA A 187 -22.31 32.25 29.60
N VAL A 188 -21.95 31.69 28.45
CA VAL A 188 -20.59 31.65 27.92
C VAL A 188 -20.60 32.28 26.53
N ASN A 189 -19.72 33.26 26.34
CA ASN A 189 -19.42 33.83 25.04
C ASN A 189 -17.94 33.60 24.79
N ALA A 190 -17.59 32.88 23.73
CA ALA A 190 -16.21 32.55 23.41
C ALA A 190 -15.42 33.76 22.89
N GLY A 191 -16.11 34.77 22.36
CA GLY A 191 -15.50 36.02 21.93
C GLY A 191 -15.24 36.04 20.42
N ALA A 192 -14.02 36.37 20.02
CA ALA A 192 -13.60 36.44 18.63
C ALA A 192 -12.45 35.47 18.42
N GLY A 193 -12.48 34.72 17.33
CA GLY A 193 -11.50 33.68 17.06
C GLY A 193 -12.16 32.51 16.36
N ASN A 194 -11.49 31.37 16.42
CA ASN A 194 -12.11 30.08 16.10
C ASN A 194 -12.24 29.33 17.41
N ASP A 195 -13.44 29.31 17.97
CA ASP A 195 -13.67 28.79 19.31
C ASP A 195 -14.34 27.41 19.26
N THR A 196 -13.88 26.49 20.12
CA THR A 196 -14.43 25.14 20.23
C THR A 196 -15.21 24.95 21.53
N LEU A 197 -16.50 24.63 21.41
CA LEU A 197 -17.32 24.18 22.53
C LEU A 197 -17.21 22.67 22.67
N ILE A 198 -16.68 22.19 23.79
CA ILE A 198 -16.59 20.76 24.09
C ILE A 198 -17.80 20.36 24.94
N ILE A 199 -18.61 19.43 24.43
CA ILE A 199 -19.76 18.87 25.14
C ILE A 199 -19.39 17.49 25.64
N ALA A 200 -19.20 17.37 26.95
CA ALA A 200 -18.90 16.10 27.60
C ALA A 200 -20.16 15.24 27.81
N ALA A 201 -21.32 15.87 28.01
CA ALA A 201 -22.61 15.21 28.20
C ALA A 201 -23.71 15.94 27.40
N ALA A 202 -24.49 15.22 26.60
CA ALA A 202 -25.53 15.84 25.76
C ALA A 202 -26.63 16.55 26.59
N ALA A 203 -26.77 16.18 27.87
CA ALA A 203 -27.70 16.82 28.79
C ALA A 203 -27.40 18.30 29.08
N ASP A 204 -26.17 18.76 28.84
CA ASP A 204 -25.78 20.18 29.01
C ASP A 204 -26.35 21.08 27.92
N VAL A 205 -26.78 20.51 26.79
CA VAL A 205 -27.30 21.24 25.63
C VAL A 205 -28.52 20.54 25.02
N ASN A 206 -29.37 19.91 25.82
CA ASN A 206 -30.52 19.13 25.32
C ASN A 206 -31.80 19.95 25.05
N THR A 207 -31.81 21.24 25.40
CA THR A 207 -32.88 22.17 25.04
C THR A 207 -32.36 23.44 24.38
N ALA A 208 -33.25 24.16 23.68
CA ALA A 208 -32.91 25.46 23.10
C ALA A 208 -32.53 26.51 24.16
N ALA A 209 -33.05 26.39 25.39
CA ALA A 209 -32.67 27.27 26.48
C ALA A 209 -31.24 26.99 26.97
N ASP A 210 -30.82 25.73 26.93
CA ASP A 210 -29.48 25.33 27.34
C ASP A 210 -28.45 25.71 26.27
N GLY A 211 -28.73 25.41 25.00
CA GLY A 211 -27.86 25.81 23.89
C GLY A 211 -27.70 27.33 23.75
N ALA A 212 -28.75 28.13 24.04
CA ALA A 212 -28.68 29.59 24.01
C ALA A 212 -27.73 30.22 25.05
N ARG A 213 -27.25 29.44 26.02
CA ARG A 213 -26.24 29.88 26.99
C ARG A 213 -24.85 29.97 26.36
N TYR A 214 -24.61 29.27 25.26
CA TYR A 214 -23.31 29.19 24.59
C TYR A 214 -23.36 29.96 23.28
N THR A 215 -22.53 30.98 23.13
CA THR A 215 -22.52 31.87 21.97
C THR A 215 -21.10 32.17 21.50
N GLY A 216 -20.96 32.51 20.21
CA GLY A 216 -19.66 32.87 19.63
C GLY A 216 -18.72 31.68 19.40
N PHE A 217 -19.24 30.44 19.36
CA PHE A 217 -18.45 29.25 19.03
C PHE A 217 -18.63 28.87 17.56
N GLU A 218 -17.53 28.52 16.88
CA GLU A 218 -17.52 28.10 15.48
C GLU A 218 -17.51 26.57 15.34
N THR A 219 -16.95 25.85 16.32
CA THR A 219 -16.82 24.39 16.29
C THR A 219 -17.43 23.79 17.55
N VAL A 220 -18.10 22.64 17.40
CA VAL A 220 -18.52 21.83 18.54
C VAL A 220 -17.80 20.48 18.54
N ARG A 221 -17.25 20.09 19.68
CA ARG A 221 -16.68 18.75 19.90
C ARG A 221 -17.63 17.92 20.74
N VAL A 222 -17.91 16.71 20.26
CA VAL A 222 -18.95 15.85 20.81
C VAL A 222 -18.45 14.45 21.11
N THR A 223 -18.98 13.87 22.17
CA THR A 223 -18.81 12.46 22.56
C THR A 223 -20.12 11.68 22.58
N GLU A 224 -21.26 12.35 22.31
CA GLU A 224 -22.61 11.79 22.33
C GLU A 224 -23.46 12.39 21.22
N ASN A 225 -24.74 11.98 21.13
CA ASN A 225 -25.71 12.52 20.16
C ASN A 225 -25.96 14.01 20.39
N LEU A 226 -26.20 14.75 19.31
CA LEU A 226 -26.49 16.19 19.38
C LEU A 226 -27.48 16.65 18.31
N ASP A 227 -28.42 17.50 18.70
CA ASP A 227 -29.18 18.33 17.77
C ASP A 227 -28.38 19.61 17.52
N MET A 228 -27.80 19.71 16.31
CA MET A 228 -26.89 20.80 15.93
C MET A 228 -27.60 22.15 15.81
N SER A 229 -28.94 22.18 15.81
CA SER A 229 -29.71 23.41 15.77
C SER A 229 -29.85 24.10 17.13
N LEU A 230 -29.51 23.40 18.23
CA LEU A 230 -29.59 23.96 19.58
C LEU A 230 -28.52 25.02 19.85
N ILE A 231 -27.40 24.96 19.13
CA ILE A 231 -26.25 25.85 19.32
C ILE A 231 -26.08 26.73 18.09
N ALA A 232 -26.33 28.02 18.24
CA ALA A 232 -26.24 28.97 17.13
C ALA A 232 -24.78 29.33 16.80
N GLY A 233 -24.51 29.56 15.51
CA GLY A 233 -23.20 30.03 15.04
C GLY A 233 -22.19 28.93 14.71
N VAL A 234 -22.42 27.69 15.17
CA VAL A 234 -21.53 26.55 14.88
C VAL A 234 -21.52 26.22 13.39
N THR A 235 -20.32 26.17 12.83
CA THR A 235 -20.04 25.86 11.41
C THR A 235 -19.25 24.57 11.21
N GLY A 236 -18.75 23.94 12.29
CA GLY A 236 -18.02 22.67 12.22
C GLY A 236 -18.30 21.74 13.40
N ILE A 237 -17.99 20.46 13.21
CA ILE A 237 -18.15 19.42 14.22
C ILE A 237 -16.89 18.55 14.30
N GLU A 238 -16.45 18.30 15.52
CA GLU A 238 -15.39 17.34 15.84
C GLU A 238 -16.01 16.14 16.57
N VAL A 239 -15.92 14.96 15.96
CA VAL A 239 -16.39 13.70 16.54
C VAL A 239 -15.24 13.07 17.29
N ALA A 240 -15.40 12.97 18.62
CA ALA A 240 -14.45 12.34 19.53
C ALA A 240 -15.02 11.03 20.14
N SER A 241 -16.19 10.59 19.69
CA SER A 241 -16.82 9.33 20.08
C SER A 241 -16.62 8.23 19.04
N ALA A 242 -16.80 6.99 19.49
CA ALA A 242 -16.83 5.80 18.64
C ALA A 242 -18.12 5.68 17.79
N GLY A 243 -19.01 6.68 17.79
CA GLY A 243 -20.35 6.65 17.21
C GLY A 243 -21.19 7.88 17.59
N GLY A 244 -22.31 8.11 16.92
CA GLY A 244 -23.21 9.21 17.28
C GLY A 244 -24.32 9.50 16.27
N VAL A 245 -25.31 10.28 16.70
CA VAL A 245 -26.41 10.77 15.85
C VAL A 245 -26.45 12.29 15.94
N TYR A 246 -26.19 12.94 14.81
CA TYR A 246 -26.10 14.38 14.67
C TYR A 246 -27.20 14.89 13.74
N THR A 247 -28.17 15.60 14.29
CA THR A 247 -29.40 15.98 13.59
C THR A 247 -29.50 17.47 13.35
N ASN A 248 -30.40 17.87 12.46
CA ASN A 248 -30.68 19.26 12.09
C ASN A 248 -29.43 20.05 11.66
N MET A 249 -28.50 19.37 10.99
CA MET A 249 -27.27 19.99 10.51
C MET A 249 -27.55 21.00 9.40
N THR A 250 -26.77 22.07 9.38
CA THR A 250 -26.66 22.97 8.23
C THR A 250 -25.68 22.41 7.20
N ALA A 251 -25.79 22.86 5.95
CA ALA A 251 -24.82 22.50 4.91
C ALA A 251 -23.38 22.91 5.27
N ALA A 252 -23.19 24.02 5.98
CA ALA A 252 -21.88 24.46 6.44
C ALA A 252 -21.27 23.48 7.43
N GLN A 253 -22.05 23.00 8.40
CA GLN A 253 -21.62 22.00 9.38
C GLN A 253 -21.29 20.66 8.72
N LEU A 254 -22.12 20.22 7.76
CA LEU A 254 -21.89 18.96 7.04
C LEU A 254 -20.63 19.02 6.16
N ALA A 255 -20.28 20.19 5.63
CA ALA A 255 -19.05 20.43 4.90
C ALA A 255 -17.80 20.58 5.80
N ASN A 256 -17.93 20.39 7.11
CA ASN A 256 -16.84 20.57 8.06
C ASN A 256 -16.92 19.59 9.25
N ILE A 257 -16.84 18.29 8.94
CA ILE A 257 -16.79 17.21 9.92
C ILE A 257 -15.34 16.75 10.07
N THR A 258 -14.89 16.55 11.31
CA THR A 258 -13.59 15.96 11.63
C THR A 258 -13.75 14.84 12.64
N PHE A 259 -13.26 13.64 12.31
CA PHE A 259 -13.09 12.55 13.27
C PHE A 259 -11.68 12.64 13.88
N LEU A 260 -11.63 12.74 15.22
CA LEU A 260 -10.37 12.85 15.97
C LEU A 260 -9.82 11.49 16.42
N ALA A 261 -10.63 10.44 16.32
CA ALA A 261 -10.35 9.05 16.73
C ALA A 261 -11.24 8.08 15.94
N ASP A 262 -10.96 6.78 16.06
CA ASP A 262 -11.67 5.72 15.33
C ASP A 262 -13.17 5.68 15.64
N ASN A 263 -13.96 5.54 14.59
CA ASN A 263 -15.40 5.33 14.63
C ASN A 263 -15.69 3.83 14.50
N THR A 264 -15.76 3.15 15.65
CA THR A 264 -15.95 1.68 15.71
C THR A 264 -17.43 1.24 15.69
N THR A 265 -18.37 2.19 15.71
CA THR A 265 -19.82 1.96 15.57
C THR A 265 -20.42 2.96 14.58
N SER A 266 -21.69 2.85 14.22
CA SER A 266 -22.28 3.73 13.20
C SER A 266 -22.40 5.20 13.65
N THR A 267 -22.06 6.13 12.76
CA THR A 267 -22.30 7.57 12.95
C THR A 267 -23.25 8.10 11.88
N THR A 268 -24.30 8.82 12.30
CA THR A 268 -25.34 9.37 11.41
C THR A 268 -25.30 10.89 11.40
N PHE A 269 -25.23 11.47 10.21
CA PHE A 269 -25.36 12.90 9.97
C PHE A 269 -26.66 13.18 9.21
N THR A 270 -27.50 14.08 9.72
CA THR A 270 -28.79 14.41 9.09
C THR A 270 -28.94 15.92 8.96
N LEU A 271 -29.09 16.38 7.71
CA LEU A 271 -29.41 17.77 7.39
C LEU A 271 -30.79 18.15 7.95
N ALA A 272 -30.96 19.40 8.37
CA ALA A 272 -32.27 19.95 8.69
C ALA A 272 -33.24 19.92 7.48
N SER A 273 -32.69 19.97 6.26
CA SER A 273 -33.43 19.88 5.01
C SER A 273 -32.57 19.28 3.90
N ALA A 274 -32.70 17.98 3.65
CA ALA A 274 -32.02 17.25 2.57
C ALA A 274 -32.83 17.25 1.26
N THR A 275 -33.32 18.42 0.83
CA THR A 275 -34.11 18.55 -0.41
C THR A 275 -33.25 18.99 -1.60
N GLY A 276 -31.96 19.22 -1.39
CA GLY A 276 -31.02 19.54 -2.45
C GLY A 276 -30.84 18.36 -3.39
N LEU A 277 -30.14 18.60 -4.51
CA LEU A 277 -29.70 17.56 -5.45
C LEU A 277 -28.17 17.60 -5.64
N ALA A 278 -27.49 18.34 -4.76
CA ALA A 278 -26.06 18.61 -4.78
C ALA A 278 -25.57 18.90 -3.34
N ASP A 279 -26.16 18.22 -2.36
CA ASP A 279 -25.74 18.33 -0.96
C ASP A 279 -24.38 17.64 -0.78
N THR A 280 -23.49 18.26 -0.01
CA THR A 280 -22.09 17.83 0.16
C THR A 280 -21.74 17.62 1.63
N ALA A 281 -21.16 16.47 1.94
CA ALA A 281 -20.47 16.22 3.21
C ALA A 281 -18.96 16.24 3.00
N THR A 282 -18.22 16.80 3.95
CA THR A 282 -16.75 16.71 3.97
C THR A 282 -16.32 16.16 5.32
N ILE A 283 -15.69 14.99 5.29
CA ILE A 283 -15.28 14.21 6.46
C ILE A 283 -13.75 14.15 6.47
N ARG A 284 -13.16 14.66 7.54
CA ARG A 284 -11.71 14.60 7.78
C ARG A 284 -11.38 13.48 8.74
N LEU A 285 -10.45 12.62 8.33
CA LEU A 285 -9.83 11.59 9.15
C LEU A 285 -8.53 12.23 9.63
N ALA A 286 -8.58 12.83 10.82
CA ALA A 286 -7.54 13.71 11.31
C ALA A 286 -7.40 13.62 12.83
N SER A 287 -6.43 12.84 13.31
CA SER A 287 -6.10 12.82 14.74
C SER A 287 -5.34 14.08 15.14
N ALA A 288 -5.78 14.74 16.21
CA ALA A 288 -5.07 15.90 16.77
C ALA A 288 -3.75 15.53 17.46
N THR A 289 -3.57 14.26 17.84
CA THR A 289 -2.46 13.80 18.71
C THR A 289 -1.70 12.59 18.19
N ALA A 290 -2.29 11.81 17.28
CA ALA A 290 -1.70 10.59 16.77
C ALA A 290 -1.16 10.76 15.35
N THR A 291 -0.04 10.10 15.05
CA THR A 291 0.45 9.88 13.69
C THR A 291 -0.15 8.62 13.06
N SER A 292 -1.02 7.92 13.78
CA SER A 292 -1.72 6.74 13.29
C SER A 292 -2.89 7.13 12.39
N ASN A 293 -3.35 6.16 11.61
CA ASN A 293 -4.56 6.26 10.81
C ASN A 293 -5.78 6.44 11.73
N VAL A 294 -6.87 6.95 11.17
CA VAL A 294 -8.16 7.11 11.85
C VAL A 294 -9.20 6.36 11.05
N ASP A 295 -9.75 5.30 11.62
CA ASP A 295 -10.70 4.42 10.92
C ASP A 295 -12.13 4.93 11.10
N VAL A 296 -12.84 5.18 10.00
CA VAL A 296 -14.19 5.75 9.97
C VAL A 296 -15.15 4.85 9.22
N ILE A 297 -15.71 3.87 9.93
CA ILE A 297 -16.58 2.84 9.35
C ILE A 297 -18.04 3.01 9.82
N GLY A 298 -19.02 2.77 8.95
CA GLY A 298 -20.43 2.84 9.30
C GLY A 298 -21.04 4.24 9.29
N VAL A 299 -20.59 5.12 8.39
CA VAL A 299 -21.14 6.47 8.22
C VAL A 299 -22.49 6.45 7.50
N SER A 300 -23.45 7.23 7.98
CA SER A 300 -24.77 7.44 7.35
C SER A 300 -24.97 8.91 6.98
N VAL A 301 -25.23 9.16 5.68
CA VAL A 301 -25.38 10.49 5.07
C VAL A 301 -26.58 10.53 4.11
N ILE A 302 -27.77 10.27 4.67
CA ILE A 302 -29.01 10.21 3.88
C ILE A 302 -29.28 11.56 3.19
N GLY A 303 -29.52 11.53 1.89
CA GLY A 303 -29.83 12.71 1.08
C GLY A 303 -28.62 13.59 0.74
N VAL A 304 -27.41 13.04 0.81
CA VAL A 304 -26.16 13.71 0.38
C VAL A 304 -25.72 13.13 -0.96
N GLU A 305 -25.41 13.98 -1.94
CA GLU A 305 -24.95 13.56 -3.27
C GLU A 305 -23.43 13.47 -3.39
N THR A 306 -22.67 14.23 -2.60
CA THR A 306 -21.20 14.24 -2.67
C THR A 306 -20.59 14.07 -1.29
N VAL A 307 -19.68 13.12 -1.14
CA VAL A 307 -18.89 12.93 0.07
C VAL A 307 -17.42 13.17 -0.26
N ASN A 308 -16.81 14.14 0.43
CA ASN A 308 -15.37 14.36 0.36
C ASN A 308 -14.72 13.73 1.60
N ILE A 309 -13.72 12.89 1.38
CA ILE A 309 -12.92 12.23 2.41
C ILE A 309 -11.53 12.87 2.36
N ILE A 310 -11.05 13.35 3.51
CA ILE A 310 -9.71 13.93 3.65
C ILE A 310 -8.93 13.15 4.70
N ALA A 311 -8.07 12.24 4.26
CA ALA A 311 -7.21 11.42 5.11
C ALA A 311 -5.87 12.12 5.36
N SER A 312 -5.79 12.88 6.45
CA SER A 312 -4.68 13.81 6.72
C SER A 312 -3.69 13.35 7.79
N THR A 313 -4.02 12.29 8.52
CA THR A 313 -3.16 11.69 9.55
C THR A 313 -3.05 10.19 9.33
N GLY A 314 -1.86 9.65 9.54
CA GLY A 314 -1.56 8.26 9.22
C GLY A 314 -0.17 8.11 8.64
N THR A 315 0.36 6.90 8.67
CA THR A 315 1.60 6.54 7.97
C THR A 315 1.39 5.22 7.25
N ASN A 316 1.95 5.08 6.06
CA ASN A 316 1.84 3.87 5.20
C ASN A 316 2.54 2.63 5.78
N THR A 317 3.02 2.69 7.02
CA THR A 317 3.63 1.54 7.73
C THR A 317 2.67 0.87 8.71
N SER A 318 1.51 1.47 8.96
CA SER A 318 0.54 1.02 9.98
C SER A 318 -0.76 0.43 9.41
N GLY A 319 -0.84 0.21 8.10
CA GLY A 319 -2.08 -0.12 7.38
C GLY A 319 -2.71 1.13 6.75
N ASP A 320 -3.98 1.02 6.36
CA ASP A 320 -4.74 2.06 5.66
C ASP A 320 -5.75 2.73 6.60
N SER A 321 -6.26 3.92 6.26
CA SER A 321 -7.37 4.50 7.02
C SER A 321 -8.67 3.94 6.44
N ASP A 322 -9.38 3.14 7.21
CA ASP A 322 -10.63 2.55 6.72
C ASP A 322 -11.70 3.63 6.60
N PHE A 323 -12.39 3.71 5.46
CA PHE A 323 -13.61 4.48 5.34
C PHE A 323 -14.75 3.63 4.79
N GLY A 324 -15.89 3.60 5.47
CA GLY A 324 -17.03 2.83 5.03
C GLY A 324 -18.37 3.47 5.39
N PHE A 325 -19.34 3.34 4.48
CA PHE A 325 -20.72 3.71 4.77
C PHE A 325 -21.45 2.59 5.51
N LEU A 326 -22.47 2.95 6.27
CA LEU A 326 -23.46 2.00 6.74
C LEU A 326 -24.30 1.51 5.55
N ALA A 327 -24.64 0.22 5.52
CA ALA A 327 -25.47 -0.34 4.46
C ALA A 327 -26.81 0.41 4.31
N ASN A 328 -27.21 0.70 3.08
CA ASN A 328 -28.40 1.50 2.68
C ASN A 328 -28.38 2.96 3.19
N ALA A 329 -27.21 3.49 3.54
CA ALA A 329 -27.07 4.85 4.06
C ALA A 329 -26.37 5.82 3.10
N ALA A 330 -26.08 5.37 1.87
CA ALA A 330 -25.42 6.12 0.81
C ALA A 330 -26.20 6.09 -0.53
N ASP A 331 -27.49 5.72 -0.52
CA ASP A 331 -28.33 5.54 -1.72
C ASP A 331 -28.45 6.78 -2.63
N SER A 332 -28.10 7.97 -2.13
CA SER A 332 -28.12 9.23 -2.89
C SER A 332 -26.72 9.70 -3.33
N VAL A 333 -25.66 9.06 -2.83
CA VAL A 333 -24.27 9.47 -3.09
C VAL A 333 -23.90 9.17 -4.53
N LYS A 334 -23.60 10.23 -5.29
CA LYS A 334 -23.18 10.17 -6.70
C LYS A 334 -21.68 10.39 -6.85
N ALA A 335 -21.01 10.94 -5.84
CA ALA A 335 -19.58 11.19 -5.86
C ALA A 335 -18.94 10.95 -4.49
N VAL A 336 -17.81 10.27 -4.50
CA VAL A 336 -16.90 10.11 -3.37
C VAL A 336 -15.53 10.61 -3.80
N ASN A 337 -15.10 11.77 -3.27
CA ASN A 337 -13.79 12.34 -3.57
C ASN A 337 -12.84 12.07 -2.39
N ILE A 338 -11.69 11.46 -2.65
CA ILE A 338 -10.72 11.06 -1.64
C ILE A 338 -9.43 11.86 -1.85
N SER A 339 -8.91 12.44 -0.77
CA SER A 339 -7.72 13.27 -0.79
C SER A 339 -6.96 13.20 0.53
N GLY A 340 -5.74 13.72 0.54
CA GLY A 340 -4.88 13.75 1.73
C GLY A 340 -3.53 13.10 1.47
N SER A 341 -2.86 12.71 2.55
CA SER A 341 -1.51 12.13 2.49
C SER A 341 -1.41 10.72 3.08
N ALA A 342 -2.46 10.24 3.71
CA ALA A 342 -2.56 8.88 4.23
C ALA A 342 -3.30 7.97 3.24
N ASP A 343 -3.03 6.66 3.35
CA ASP A 343 -3.70 5.62 2.58
C ASP A 343 -5.16 5.46 3.02
N VAL A 344 -6.02 5.03 2.10
CA VAL A 344 -7.46 4.85 2.34
C VAL A 344 -7.96 3.54 1.76
N ASP A 345 -8.46 2.65 2.61
CA ASP A 345 -9.31 1.53 2.19
C ASP A 345 -10.76 2.01 2.16
N LEU A 346 -11.33 2.13 0.96
CA LEU A 346 -12.76 2.39 0.80
C LEU A 346 -13.50 1.06 0.92
N ASN A 347 -13.98 0.78 2.14
CA ASN A 347 -14.72 -0.42 2.46
C ASN A 347 -16.17 -0.35 1.94
N ILE A 348 -16.41 -0.98 0.79
CA ILE A 348 -17.71 -1.05 0.14
C ILE A 348 -18.43 -2.33 0.55
N VAL A 349 -19.19 -2.25 1.66
CA VAL A 349 -20.05 -3.35 2.10
C VAL A 349 -21.31 -3.49 1.21
N ALA A 350 -22.00 -4.62 1.33
CA ALA A 350 -23.22 -4.88 0.59
C ALA A 350 -24.28 -3.78 0.80
N ASN A 351 -24.97 -3.42 -0.29
CA ASN A 351 -26.00 -2.36 -0.34
C ASN A 351 -25.48 -0.95 0.00
N THR A 352 -24.24 -0.62 -0.37
CA THR A 352 -23.69 0.74 -0.19
C THR A 352 -23.94 1.63 -1.42
N PHE A 353 -23.54 1.17 -2.61
CA PHE A 353 -23.67 1.90 -3.88
C PHE A 353 -24.52 1.12 -4.89
N ASP A 354 -25.66 0.59 -4.44
CA ASP A 354 -26.55 -0.29 -5.22
C ASP A 354 -27.76 0.44 -5.84
N VAL A 355 -27.98 1.71 -5.49
CA VAL A 355 -29.13 2.50 -5.98
C VAL A 355 -28.76 3.46 -7.12
N VAL A 356 -27.67 4.19 -7.00
CA VAL A 356 -27.21 5.20 -7.98
C VAL A 356 -25.74 5.00 -8.34
N ALA A 357 -25.39 5.27 -9.59
CA ALA A 357 -24.01 5.22 -10.04
C ALA A 357 -23.17 6.24 -9.28
N VAL A 358 -22.00 5.80 -8.80
CA VAL A 358 -21.09 6.61 -8.00
C VAL A 358 -19.80 6.87 -8.77
N ALA A 359 -19.31 8.10 -8.73
CA ALA A 359 -17.97 8.46 -9.14
C ALA A 359 -17.05 8.47 -7.92
N ILE A 360 -16.26 7.41 -7.75
CA ILE A 360 -15.19 7.33 -6.76
C ILE A 360 -13.94 7.92 -7.38
N ASN A 361 -13.33 8.91 -6.73
CA ASN A 361 -12.16 9.61 -7.24
C ASN A 361 -11.12 9.85 -6.14
N ALA A 362 -10.03 9.11 -6.17
CA ALA A 362 -8.90 9.21 -5.25
C ALA A 362 -7.69 9.96 -5.83
N SER A 363 -7.84 10.66 -6.96
CA SER A 363 -6.75 11.41 -7.59
C SER A 363 -6.23 12.58 -6.74
N GLY A 364 -6.88 12.88 -5.61
CA GLY A 364 -6.47 13.89 -4.64
C GLY A 364 -5.55 13.36 -3.54
N LEU A 365 -5.26 12.05 -3.52
CA LEU A 365 -4.25 11.47 -2.63
C LEU A 365 -2.84 11.90 -3.08
N THR A 366 -1.99 12.19 -2.11
CA THR A 366 -0.67 12.80 -2.33
C THR A 366 0.39 12.17 -1.43
N GLY A 367 1.66 12.49 -1.67
CA GLY A 367 2.76 11.91 -0.94
C GLY A 367 2.79 10.42 -1.22
N THR A 368 2.48 9.63 -0.21
CA THR A 368 2.44 8.17 -0.29
C THR A 368 1.04 7.58 -0.22
N GLY A 369 0.01 8.42 -0.03
CA GLY A 369 -1.39 7.98 0.01
C GLY A 369 -1.79 7.25 -1.27
N HIS A 370 -2.33 6.04 -1.13
CA HIS A 370 -2.92 5.25 -2.22
C HIS A 370 -4.34 4.79 -1.86
N LEU A 371 -5.07 4.33 -2.88
CA LEU A 371 -6.43 3.81 -2.75
C LEU A 371 -6.40 2.28 -2.66
N GLU A 372 -7.07 1.75 -1.65
CA GLU A 372 -7.45 0.35 -1.59
C GLU A 372 -8.98 0.21 -1.72
N ILE A 373 -9.42 -0.76 -2.53
CA ILE A 373 -10.80 -1.24 -2.59
C ILE A 373 -10.73 -2.77 -2.57
N THR A 374 -10.91 -3.36 -1.39
CA THR A 374 -10.80 -4.82 -1.17
C THR A 374 -12.00 -5.62 -1.66
N GLY A 375 -13.08 -4.96 -2.08
CA GLY A 375 -14.27 -5.61 -2.62
C GLY A 375 -15.47 -4.66 -2.73
N GLY A 376 -16.63 -5.22 -3.11
CA GLY A 376 -17.89 -4.48 -3.15
C GLY A 376 -18.62 -4.53 -4.50
N VAL A 377 -19.87 -4.08 -4.47
CA VAL A 377 -20.73 -4.02 -5.65
C VAL A 377 -21.02 -2.56 -5.98
N LEU A 378 -20.75 -2.18 -7.23
CA LEU A 378 -21.05 -0.88 -7.79
C LEU A 378 -22.13 -1.05 -8.85
N VAL A 379 -23.13 -0.18 -8.87
CA VAL A 379 -24.13 -0.21 -9.94
C VAL A 379 -23.52 0.27 -11.26
N SER A 380 -24.05 -0.27 -12.38
CA SER A 380 -23.61 0.08 -13.73
C SER A 380 -23.63 1.59 -13.98
N GLY A 381 -22.60 2.10 -14.65
CA GLY A 381 -22.36 3.53 -14.87
C GLY A 381 -21.47 4.20 -13.82
N SER A 382 -21.04 3.46 -12.79
CA SER A 382 -20.08 3.97 -11.80
C SER A 382 -18.68 4.15 -12.39
N THR A 383 -17.85 4.95 -11.73
CA THR A 383 -16.44 5.13 -12.11
C THR A 383 -15.55 5.06 -10.89
N VAL A 384 -14.34 4.52 -11.05
CA VAL A 384 -13.28 4.52 -10.05
C VAL A 384 -12.04 5.16 -10.68
N VAL A 385 -11.56 6.22 -10.06
CA VAL A 385 -10.27 6.85 -10.38
C VAL A 385 -9.36 6.67 -9.19
N GLY A 386 -8.21 6.04 -9.40
CA GLY A 386 -7.20 5.85 -8.37
C GLY A 386 -6.33 7.09 -8.16
N SER A 387 -5.18 6.88 -7.53
CA SER A 387 -4.23 7.89 -7.10
C SER A 387 -3.08 8.05 -8.10
N ALA A 388 -1.97 8.65 -7.64
CA ALA A 388 -0.71 8.71 -8.39
C ALA A 388 0.36 7.74 -7.83
N ASN A 389 -0.08 6.85 -6.93
CA ASN A 389 0.71 5.81 -6.29
C ASN A 389 0.07 4.44 -6.59
N GLY A 390 0.78 3.34 -6.32
CA GLY A 390 0.27 2.00 -6.61
C GLY A 390 -0.97 1.66 -5.79
N ASP A 391 -2.12 1.64 -6.45
CA ASP A 391 -3.44 1.33 -5.87
C ASP A 391 -3.75 -0.17 -5.93
N THR A 392 -4.63 -0.63 -5.03
CA THR A 392 -5.17 -2.00 -5.06
C THR A 392 -6.68 -1.95 -5.23
N ILE A 393 -7.18 -2.41 -6.37
CA ILE A 393 -8.61 -2.27 -6.71
C ILE A 393 -9.19 -3.63 -7.11
N VAL A 394 -10.25 -4.04 -6.42
CA VAL A 394 -11.10 -5.15 -6.84
C VAL A 394 -12.20 -4.66 -7.78
N VAL A 395 -12.25 -5.26 -8.97
CA VAL A 395 -13.28 -4.97 -9.99
C VAL A 395 -14.62 -5.50 -9.53
N SER A 396 -15.66 -4.69 -9.69
CA SER A 396 -17.01 -5.06 -9.30
C SER A 396 -17.53 -6.21 -10.14
N THR A 397 -18.32 -7.08 -9.51
CA THR A 397 -19.02 -8.19 -10.20
C THR A 397 -20.20 -7.72 -11.03
N THR A 398 -20.68 -6.49 -10.81
CA THR A 398 -21.65 -5.84 -11.69
C THR A 398 -20.90 -5.09 -12.78
N THR A 399 -21.20 -5.43 -14.03
CA THR A 399 -20.50 -4.87 -15.20
C THR A 399 -21.01 -3.46 -15.54
N GLY A 400 -20.17 -2.68 -16.22
CA GLY A 400 -20.46 -1.32 -16.66
C GLY A 400 -19.83 -0.25 -15.78
N THR A 401 -18.80 -0.59 -15.02
CA THR A 401 -17.98 0.35 -14.26
C THR A 401 -16.71 0.69 -15.05
N ALA A 402 -16.33 1.97 -15.06
CA ALA A 402 -15.06 2.41 -15.64
C ALA A 402 -14.00 2.60 -14.55
N TYR A 403 -12.83 2.00 -14.73
CA TYR A 403 -11.69 2.07 -13.83
C TYR A 403 -10.53 2.78 -14.53
N SER A 404 -9.91 3.75 -13.86
CA SER A 404 -8.67 4.40 -14.26
C SER A 404 -7.78 4.50 -13.04
N THR A 405 -6.82 3.59 -12.88
CA THR A 405 -6.08 3.45 -11.62
C THR A 405 -5.05 4.57 -11.45
N GLY A 406 -4.44 5.06 -12.54
CA GLY A 406 -3.79 6.36 -12.54
C GLY A 406 -2.31 6.25 -12.84
N ALA A 407 -1.45 6.60 -11.89
CA ALA A 407 -0.02 6.35 -12.00
C ALA A 407 0.44 5.50 -10.82
N GLY A 408 1.55 4.78 -10.97
CA GLY A 408 2.02 3.83 -9.96
C GLY A 408 1.93 2.41 -10.49
N ASP A 409 2.49 1.44 -9.74
CA ASP A 409 2.36 0.03 -10.12
C ASP A 409 1.06 -0.51 -9.52
N ASP A 410 -0.06 -0.40 -10.25
CA ASP A 410 -1.39 -0.72 -9.73
C ASP A 410 -1.69 -2.22 -9.79
N LYS A 411 -2.43 -2.72 -8.80
CA LYS A 411 -2.95 -4.09 -8.77
C LYS A 411 -4.47 -4.09 -8.90
N ILE A 412 -4.95 -4.60 -10.04
CA ILE A 412 -6.37 -4.77 -10.33
C ILE A 412 -6.73 -6.25 -10.19
N THR A 413 -7.57 -6.59 -9.22
CA THR A 413 -8.06 -7.96 -9.02
C THR A 413 -9.45 -8.12 -9.60
N THR A 414 -9.68 -9.16 -10.41
CA THR A 414 -10.94 -9.35 -11.14
C THR A 414 -11.22 -10.82 -11.41
N ALA A 415 -12.50 -11.18 -11.52
CA ALA A 415 -12.89 -12.45 -12.11
C ALA A 415 -12.90 -12.35 -13.65
N ALA A 416 -12.60 -13.44 -14.35
CA ALA A 416 -12.66 -13.55 -15.81
C ALA A 416 -14.03 -13.12 -16.35
N ALA A 417 -15.12 -13.47 -15.67
CA ALA A 417 -16.47 -13.07 -16.03
C ALA A 417 -16.68 -11.54 -16.03
N SER A 418 -15.98 -10.81 -15.15
CA SER A 418 -16.07 -9.34 -15.07
C SER A 418 -15.29 -8.63 -16.17
N LEU A 419 -14.37 -9.32 -16.85
CA LEU A 419 -13.64 -8.80 -18.01
C LEU A 419 -14.36 -9.05 -19.34
N ALA A 420 -15.27 -10.02 -19.39
CA ALA A 420 -15.96 -10.42 -20.62
C ALA A 420 -16.78 -9.26 -21.22
N GLN A 421 -16.51 -8.94 -22.48
CA GLN A 421 -17.13 -7.82 -23.19
C GLN A 421 -18.34 -8.33 -23.98
N THR A 422 -19.53 -7.95 -23.55
CA THR A 422 -20.80 -8.44 -24.12
C THR A 422 -21.41 -7.46 -25.13
N GLY A 423 -20.87 -6.23 -25.20
CA GLY A 423 -21.38 -5.12 -25.99
C GLY A 423 -22.45 -4.29 -25.27
N ALA A 424 -22.74 -4.58 -24.00
CA ALA A 424 -23.71 -3.85 -23.19
C ALA A 424 -23.26 -3.82 -21.72
N ASN A 425 -23.13 -2.62 -21.15
CA ASN A 425 -22.74 -2.41 -19.76
C ASN A 425 -21.48 -3.22 -19.40
N ASP A 426 -20.39 -3.06 -20.14
CA ASP A 426 -19.15 -3.78 -19.89
C ASP A 426 -18.19 -2.95 -19.04
N ASN A 427 -17.34 -3.61 -18.24
CA ASN A 427 -16.31 -2.91 -17.50
C ASN A 427 -15.21 -2.42 -18.46
N SER A 428 -14.64 -1.25 -18.17
CA SER A 428 -13.41 -0.77 -18.83
C SER A 428 -12.37 -0.49 -17.77
N ILE A 429 -11.13 -0.93 -17.98
CA ILE A 429 -10.03 -0.76 -17.03
C ILE A 429 -8.84 -0.18 -17.77
N ASN A 430 -8.34 0.92 -17.25
CA ASN A 430 -7.12 1.57 -17.68
C ASN A 430 -6.14 1.55 -16.51
N GLY A 431 -5.01 0.85 -16.63
CA GLY A 431 -3.96 0.85 -15.60
C GLY A 431 -3.33 2.24 -15.50
N GLY A 432 -2.80 2.72 -16.62
CA GLY A 432 -2.31 4.09 -16.74
C GLY A 432 -0.80 4.11 -16.81
N ASP A 433 -0.15 4.98 -16.04
CA ASP A 433 1.30 5.15 -16.07
C ASP A 433 1.96 4.26 -14.99
N GLY A 434 2.62 3.18 -15.37
CA GLY A 434 3.29 2.32 -14.39
C GLY A 434 3.52 0.92 -14.92
N THR A 435 3.69 -0.04 -14.00
CA THR A 435 3.68 -1.47 -14.33
C THR A 435 2.46 -2.15 -13.72
N ASP A 436 1.34 -2.05 -14.43
CA ASP A 436 0.04 -2.42 -13.89
C ASP A 436 -0.25 -3.90 -14.05
N THR A 437 -0.92 -4.47 -13.04
CA THR A 437 -1.21 -5.90 -12.95
C THR A 437 -2.69 -6.18 -12.97
N ILE A 438 -3.14 -6.93 -13.97
CA ILE A 438 -4.42 -7.65 -13.91
C ILE A 438 -4.19 -8.99 -13.21
N HIS A 439 -4.89 -9.19 -12.10
CA HIS A 439 -4.88 -10.44 -11.34
C HIS A 439 -6.25 -11.11 -11.45
N ILE A 440 -6.26 -12.34 -11.99
CA ILE A 440 -7.46 -13.15 -12.18
C ILE A 440 -7.70 -14.00 -10.93
N SER A 441 -8.78 -13.71 -10.21
CA SER A 441 -9.10 -14.36 -8.93
C SER A 441 -9.85 -15.70 -9.07
N ASP A 442 -10.04 -16.19 -10.29
CA ASP A 442 -10.67 -17.50 -10.51
C ASP A 442 -9.63 -18.61 -10.29
N ASN A 443 -10.04 -19.69 -9.63
CA ASN A 443 -9.27 -20.93 -9.57
C ASN A 443 -9.32 -21.65 -10.93
N GLY A 444 -8.54 -21.15 -11.88
CA GLY A 444 -8.58 -21.52 -13.30
C GLY A 444 -9.52 -20.63 -14.11
N SER A 445 -9.13 -20.32 -15.35
CA SER A 445 -9.86 -19.39 -16.20
C SER A 445 -9.67 -19.67 -17.69
N THR A 446 -10.62 -19.20 -18.50
CA THR A 446 -10.50 -19.18 -19.96
C THR A 446 -10.70 -17.75 -20.44
N LEU A 447 -9.62 -17.13 -20.89
CA LEU A 447 -9.58 -15.80 -21.45
C LEU A 447 -9.42 -15.88 -22.97
N THR A 448 -10.28 -15.16 -23.66
CA THR A 448 -10.23 -14.96 -25.12
C THR A 448 -9.97 -13.49 -25.41
N ASP A 449 -9.60 -13.14 -26.65
CA ASP A 449 -9.32 -11.75 -27.06
C ASP A 449 -10.45 -10.77 -26.65
N ASN A 450 -11.69 -11.24 -26.61
CA ASN A 450 -12.85 -10.46 -26.18
C ASN A 450 -12.74 -9.93 -24.74
N HIS A 451 -12.00 -10.60 -23.84
CA HIS A 451 -11.81 -10.15 -22.45
C HIS A 451 -10.87 -8.95 -22.33
N PHE A 452 -10.15 -8.61 -23.40
CA PHE A 452 -9.16 -7.54 -23.41
C PHE A 452 -9.64 -6.26 -24.11
N ILE A 453 -10.85 -6.25 -24.70
CA ILE A 453 -11.35 -5.05 -25.44
C ILE A 453 -11.52 -3.86 -24.50
N GLY A 454 -11.91 -4.09 -23.24
CA GLY A 454 -12.05 -3.05 -22.22
C GLY A 454 -10.76 -2.73 -21.47
N LEU A 455 -9.62 -3.34 -21.82
CA LEU A 455 -8.36 -3.17 -21.12
C LEU A 455 -7.41 -2.24 -21.91
N SER A 456 -6.71 -1.35 -21.20
CA SER A 456 -5.65 -0.52 -21.78
C SER A 456 -4.56 -0.22 -20.76
N ASN A 457 -3.33 -0.01 -21.25
CA ASN A 457 -2.16 0.38 -20.45
C ASN A 457 -1.96 -0.55 -19.26
N VAL A 458 -1.72 -1.83 -19.56
CA VAL A 458 -1.42 -2.87 -18.56
C VAL A 458 -0.23 -3.69 -19.03
N GLU A 459 0.58 -4.18 -18.09
CA GLU A 459 1.87 -4.86 -18.38
C GLU A 459 1.90 -6.30 -17.88
N LYS A 460 1.13 -6.60 -16.82
CA LYS A 460 1.17 -7.90 -16.14
C LYS A 460 -0.20 -8.57 -16.11
N LEU A 461 -0.20 -9.88 -16.30
CA LEU A 461 -1.35 -10.75 -16.10
C LEU A 461 -0.96 -11.89 -15.15
N SER A 462 -1.72 -12.08 -14.08
CA SER A 462 -1.49 -13.15 -13.10
C SER A 462 -2.78 -13.86 -12.75
N TYR A 463 -2.67 -15.05 -12.15
CA TYR A 463 -3.79 -15.89 -11.77
C TYR A 463 -3.66 -16.33 -10.32
N ASP A 464 -4.79 -16.61 -9.68
CA ASP A 464 -4.81 -17.45 -8.48
C ASP A 464 -4.37 -18.88 -8.82
N ASP A 465 -3.70 -19.53 -7.87
CA ASP A 465 -3.12 -20.86 -8.02
C ASP A 465 -4.21 -21.96 -8.10
N GLY A 466 -3.88 -23.09 -8.73
CA GLY A 466 -4.61 -24.36 -8.65
C GLY A 466 -5.34 -24.81 -9.91
N GLY A 467 -5.95 -23.91 -10.70
CA GLY A 467 -6.85 -24.30 -11.78
C GLY A 467 -6.22 -24.34 -13.18
N ALA A 468 -6.96 -24.87 -14.15
CA ALA A 468 -6.57 -24.84 -15.55
C ALA A 468 -6.67 -23.43 -16.15
N VAL A 469 -5.67 -23.01 -16.92
CA VAL A 469 -5.60 -21.68 -17.55
C VAL A 469 -5.55 -21.82 -19.06
N SER A 470 -6.43 -21.09 -19.76
CA SER A 470 -6.40 -20.96 -21.21
C SER A 470 -6.49 -19.48 -21.61
N LEU A 471 -5.52 -19.00 -22.38
CA LEU A 471 -5.43 -17.62 -22.85
C LEU A 471 -5.26 -17.61 -24.37
N THR A 472 -6.23 -17.04 -25.08
CA THR A 472 -6.16 -16.80 -26.54
C THR A 472 -6.04 -15.31 -26.81
N THR A 473 -4.95 -14.92 -27.45
CA THR A 473 -4.65 -13.53 -27.80
C THR A 473 -5.24 -13.12 -29.16
N GLY A 474 -5.31 -11.82 -29.40
CA GLY A 474 -5.70 -11.21 -30.67
C GLY A 474 -5.44 -9.70 -30.66
N SER A 475 -6.22 -8.95 -31.44
CA SER A 475 -6.00 -7.50 -31.58
C SER A 475 -6.25 -6.71 -30.31
N ALA A 476 -7.21 -7.14 -29.48
CA ALA A 476 -7.53 -6.44 -28.25
C ALA A 476 -6.44 -6.68 -27.20
N PHE A 477 -5.95 -7.92 -27.07
CA PHE A 477 -4.80 -8.24 -26.23
C PHE A 477 -3.57 -7.41 -26.62
N SER A 478 -3.25 -7.33 -27.92
CA SER A 478 -2.14 -6.50 -28.41
C SER A 478 -2.30 -5.01 -28.11
N SER A 479 -3.54 -4.50 -28.04
CA SER A 479 -3.81 -3.12 -27.66
C SER A 479 -3.66 -2.89 -26.15
N ALA A 480 -4.08 -3.86 -25.33
CA ALA A 480 -4.00 -3.78 -23.88
C ALA A 480 -2.53 -3.81 -23.38
N PHE A 481 -1.73 -4.71 -23.95
CA PHE A 481 -0.33 -4.98 -23.58
C PHE A 481 0.68 -4.45 -24.63
N GLY A 482 0.47 -3.26 -25.16
CA GLY A 482 1.25 -2.71 -26.28
C GLY A 482 2.75 -2.54 -26.01
N SER A 483 3.16 -2.48 -24.73
CA SER A 483 4.55 -2.38 -24.26
C SER A 483 5.24 -3.75 -24.10
N GLY A 484 4.49 -4.85 -24.21
CA GLY A 484 4.90 -6.20 -23.83
C GLY A 484 4.02 -6.73 -22.70
N VAL A 485 4.07 -8.04 -22.47
CA VAL A 485 3.29 -8.68 -21.40
C VAL A 485 4.17 -9.58 -20.54
N THR A 486 3.96 -9.54 -19.23
CA THR A 486 4.44 -10.56 -18.29
C THR A 486 3.25 -11.38 -17.78
N ILE A 487 3.29 -12.70 -17.95
CA ILE A 487 2.25 -13.63 -17.54
C ILE A 487 2.80 -14.57 -16.48
N THR A 488 2.16 -14.59 -15.31
CA THR A 488 2.54 -15.49 -14.21
C THR A 488 1.39 -16.43 -13.86
N ALA A 489 1.62 -17.73 -14.02
CA ALA A 489 0.74 -18.80 -13.54
C ALA A 489 1.56 -19.70 -12.60
N ALA A 490 1.54 -19.38 -11.31
CA ALA A 490 2.21 -20.17 -10.29
C ALA A 490 1.30 -21.29 -9.78
N GLY A 491 1.88 -22.32 -9.19
CA GLY A 491 1.14 -23.28 -8.35
C GLY A 491 -0.05 -24.00 -9.01
N MET A 492 -0.01 -24.31 -10.31
CA MET A 492 -1.10 -25.09 -10.93
C MET A 492 -1.15 -26.51 -10.35
N ASP A 493 -2.37 -27.02 -10.07
CA ASP A 493 -2.57 -28.35 -9.48
C ASP A 493 -2.21 -29.48 -10.45
N ASP A 494 -2.08 -30.70 -9.92
CA ASP A 494 -2.02 -31.92 -10.72
C ASP A 494 -3.26 -32.02 -11.63
N ALA A 495 -3.07 -32.51 -12.87
CA ALA A 495 -4.08 -32.54 -13.93
C ALA A 495 -4.58 -31.17 -14.45
N ALA A 496 -4.10 -30.04 -13.93
CA ALA A 496 -4.41 -28.73 -14.50
C ALA A 496 -3.69 -28.55 -15.86
N THR A 497 -4.39 -27.90 -16.81
CA THR A 497 -3.83 -27.60 -18.13
C THR A 497 -3.42 -26.13 -18.20
N PHE A 498 -2.40 -25.84 -19.01
CA PHE A 498 -2.03 -24.47 -19.34
C PHE A 498 -1.99 -24.31 -20.85
N THR A 499 -2.65 -23.30 -21.37
CA THR A 499 -2.61 -22.95 -22.78
C THR A 499 -2.40 -21.46 -22.96
N TYR A 500 -1.31 -21.07 -23.58
CA TYR A 500 -1.10 -19.72 -24.09
C TYR A 500 -1.06 -19.75 -25.62
N ALA A 501 -2.09 -19.21 -26.27
CA ALA A 501 -2.17 -19.03 -27.71
C ALA A 501 -1.86 -17.56 -28.08
N GLY A 502 -0.58 -17.23 -27.98
CA GLY A 502 0.05 -15.92 -28.23
C GLY A 502 0.48 -15.64 -29.67
N GLY A 503 0.30 -16.57 -30.60
CA GLY A 503 0.85 -16.47 -31.97
C GLY A 503 0.40 -15.26 -32.81
N LEU A 504 -0.58 -14.47 -32.35
CA LEU A 504 -1.02 -13.22 -32.99
C LEU A 504 -0.45 -11.96 -32.31
N PHE A 505 0.20 -12.11 -31.16
CA PHE A 505 0.83 -11.01 -30.43
C PHE A 505 2.22 -10.76 -31.03
N SER A 506 2.53 -9.51 -31.37
CA SER A 506 3.85 -9.15 -31.94
C SER A 506 4.77 -8.44 -30.95
N GLY A 507 4.29 -8.20 -29.72
CA GLY A 507 5.12 -7.66 -28.64
C GLY A 507 5.89 -8.77 -27.93
N ASN A 508 6.77 -8.39 -27.00
CA ASN A 508 7.52 -9.35 -26.20
C ASN A 508 6.61 -9.97 -25.13
N ALA A 509 6.55 -11.29 -25.07
CA ALA A 509 5.85 -12.06 -24.05
C ALA A 509 6.84 -12.72 -23.08
N THR A 510 6.72 -12.42 -21.80
CA THR A 510 7.44 -13.09 -20.72
C THR A 510 6.48 -13.98 -19.95
N LEU A 511 6.66 -15.30 -19.99
CA LEU A 511 5.82 -16.27 -19.30
C LEU A 511 6.60 -16.96 -18.18
N ALA A 512 6.01 -16.99 -16.99
CA ALA A 512 6.48 -17.77 -15.84
C ALA A 512 5.38 -18.74 -15.40
N VAL A 513 5.57 -20.03 -15.67
CA VAL A 513 4.60 -21.09 -15.40
C VAL A 513 5.19 -22.13 -14.46
N THR A 514 4.48 -22.48 -13.40
CA THR A 514 4.85 -23.57 -12.49
C THR A 514 3.69 -24.54 -12.35
N THR A 515 3.94 -25.82 -12.58
CA THR A 515 2.93 -26.88 -12.53
C THR A 515 3.34 -28.03 -11.60
N ALA A 516 2.38 -28.53 -10.83
CA ALA A 516 2.49 -29.80 -10.11
C ALA A 516 2.11 -31.02 -10.96
N GLY A 517 1.69 -30.79 -12.21
CA GLY A 517 1.25 -31.82 -13.13
C GLY A 517 2.29 -32.91 -13.39
N VAL A 518 1.82 -34.14 -13.51
CA VAL A 518 2.68 -35.31 -13.68
C VAL A 518 2.59 -35.95 -15.07
N GLY A 519 1.62 -35.52 -15.89
CA GLY A 519 1.35 -36.07 -17.21
C GLY A 519 0.64 -37.43 -17.16
N ASN A 520 -0.20 -37.66 -16.14
CA ASN A 520 -0.91 -38.93 -15.91
C ASN A 520 -2.40 -38.90 -16.26
N ALA A 521 -2.94 -37.72 -16.49
CA ALA A 521 -4.33 -37.55 -16.86
C ALA A 521 -4.41 -37.30 -18.37
N THR A 522 -5.31 -37.99 -19.07
CA THR A 522 -5.52 -37.78 -20.49
C THR A 522 -5.84 -36.30 -20.77
N GLY A 523 -4.95 -35.63 -21.52
CA GLY A 523 -5.13 -34.23 -21.92
C GLY A 523 -4.60 -33.20 -20.92
N GLU A 524 -3.80 -33.62 -19.93
CA GLU A 524 -3.01 -32.75 -19.05
C GLU A 524 -1.88 -32.08 -19.87
N ASN A 525 -2.23 -31.12 -20.72
CA ASN A 525 -1.30 -30.48 -21.65
C ASN A 525 -0.83 -29.14 -21.10
N ILE A 526 0.45 -28.86 -21.31
CA ILE A 526 1.03 -27.52 -21.19
C ILE A 526 1.42 -27.08 -22.61
N THR A 527 0.70 -26.11 -23.15
CA THR A 527 0.90 -25.62 -24.52
C THR A 527 1.16 -24.13 -24.50
N ILE A 528 2.31 -23.73 -25.02
CA ILE A 528 2.74 -22.33 -25.09
C ILE A 528 3.10 -22.05 -26.54
N THR A 529 2.40 -21.10 -27.15
CA THR A 529 2.75 -20.55 -28.46
C THR A 529 2.90 -19.06 -28.30
N THR A 530 4.10 -18.52 -28.41
CA THR A 530 4.35 -17.07 -28.38
C THR A 530 4.39 -16.49 -29.80
N GLY A 531 4.78 -15.23 -29.95
CA GLY A 531 4.56 -14.43 -31.14
C GLY A 531 5.82 -14.16 -31.94
N GLY A 532 5.87 -12.99 -32.58
CA GLY A 532 7.07 -12.53 -33.30
C GLY A 532 8.02 -11.64 -32.46
N GLY A 533 7.84 -11.64 -31.14
CA GLY A 533 8.56 -10.77 -30.19
C GLY A 533 9.90 -11.35 -29.78
N THR A 534 10.63 -10.68 -28.88
CA THR A 534 11.73 -11.33 -28.13
C THR A 534 11.11 -11.93 -26.87
N ASP A 535 10.72 -13.19 -26.96
CA ASP A 535 9.89 -13.86 -25.98
C ASP A 535 10.74 -14.61 -24.94
N SER A 536 10.22 -14.74 -23.73
CA SER A 536 10.88 -15.43 -22.63
C SER A 536 9.91 -16.39 -21.96
N VAL A 537 10.11 -17.69 -22.11
CA VAL A 537 9.28 -18.74 -21.51
C VAL A 537 10.07 -19.45 -20.41
N THR A 538 9.57 -19.39 -19.18
CA THR A 538 10.08 -20.17 -18.05
C THR A 538 8.99 -21.12 -17.56
N LEU A 539 9.24 -22.43 -17.67
CA LEU A 539 8.35 -23.50 -17.22
C LEU A 539 9.06 -24.37 -16.18
N THR A 540 8.47 -24.47 -14.98
CA THR A 540 8.90 -25.41 -13.94
C THR A 540 7.87 -26.53 -13.82
N ALA A 541 8.25 -27.75 -14.17
CA ALA A 541 7.40 -28.94 -14.21
C ALA A 541 8.02 -30.08 -13.37
N ALA A 542 8.27 -29.79 -12.08
CA ALA A 542 9.07 -30.62 -11.16
C ALA A 542 8.57 -32.07 -10.96
N SER A 543 7.31 -32.34 -11.28
CA SER A 543 6.68 -33.65 -11.08
C SER A 543 6.35 -34.36 -12.39
N TRP A 544 6.73 -33.78 -13.54
CA TRP A 544 6.39 -34.31 -14.85
C TRP A 544 7.19 -35.57 -15.18
N VAL A 545 6.49 -36.70 -15.25
CA VAL A 545 7.07 -38.03 -15.53
C VAL A 545 6.47 -38.70 -16.78
N GLY A 546 5.28 -38.28 -17.18
CA GLY A 546 4.46 -38.92 -18.21
C GLY A 546 3.86 -40.26 -17.74
N VAL A 547 2.84 -40.74 -18.45
CA VAL A 547 2.25 -42.07 -18.21
C VAL A 547 2.17 -42.89 -19.48
N ALA A 548 2.34 -44.21 -19.31
CA ALA A 548 2.38 -45.15 -20.40
C ALA A 548 1.07 -45.14 -21.20
N GLY A 549 1.14 -44.74 -22.47
CA GLY A 549 0.00 -44.72 -23.38
C GLY A 549 -0.85 -43.45 -23.34
N ASP A 550 -0.52 -42.45 -22.53
CA ASP A 550 -1.22 -41.16 -22.52
C ASP A 550 -0.77 -40.21 -23.65
N THR A 551 -1.54 -39.15 -23.87
CA THR A 551 -1.30 -38.12 -24.90
C THR A 551 -0.84 -36.79 -24.31
N SER A 552 -0.51 -36.74 -23.02
CA SER A 552 -0.11 -35.50 -22.34
C SER A 552 1.24 -35.01 -22.83
N VAL A 553 1.34 -33.71 -23.08
CA VAL A 553 2.52 -33.10 -23.70
C VAL A 553 2.84 -31.74 -23.09
N ILE A 554 4.14 -31.45 -22.99
CA ILE A 554 4.66 -30.09 -22.89
C ILE A 554 5.05 -29.67 -24.31
N ALA A 555 4.36 -28.67 -24.86
CA ALA A 555 4.65 -28.11 -26.18
C ALA A 555 4.94 -26.61 -26.06
N ILE A 556 6.13 -26.20 -26.46
CA ILE A 556 6.56 -24.79 -26.45
C ILE A 556 6.95 -24.41 -27.87
N THR A 557 6.34 -23.37 -28.42
CA THR A 557 6.63 -22.80 -29.73
C THR A 557 6.86 -21.30 -29.58
N THR A 558 8.03 -20.77 -29.95
CA THR A 558 8.33 -19.32 -29.84
C THR A 558 8.35 -18.54 -31.15
N ASN A 559 8.03 -19.17 -32.28
CA ASN A 559 7.79 -18.50 -33.58
C ASN A 559 8.97 -17.67 -34.10
N ALA A 560 9.04 -16.35 -33.89
CA ALA A 560 10.12 -15.56 -34.46
C ALA A 560 10.62 -14.56 -33.42
N GLY A 561 11.93 -14.41 -33.28
CA GLY A 561 12.46 -13.66 -32.14
C GLY A 561 13.85 -14.11 -31.80
N ASN A 562 14.51 -13.46 -30.86
CA ASN A 562 15.65 -14.08 -30.18
C ASN A 562 15.14 -14.53 -28.82
N ASP A 563 14.55 -15.71 -28.80
CA ASP A 563 13.73 -16.16 -27.69
C ASP A 563 14.57 -16.86 -26.62
N THR A 564 14.04 -16.86 -25.40
CA THR A 564 14.62 -17.60 -24.27
C THR A 564 13.61 -18.61 -23.77
N ILE A 565 13.96 -19.89 -23.79
CA ILE A 565 13.15 -20.99 -23.26
C ILE A 565 13.91 -21.65 -22.12
N SER A 566 13.28 -21.72 -20.95
CA SER A 566 13.79 -22.47 -19.79
C SER A 566 12.75 -23.46 -19.31
N LEU A 567 13.07 -24.74 -19.40
CA LEU A 567 12.24 -25.84 -18.89
C LEU A 567 13.03 -26.61 -17.83
N SER A 568 12.48 -26.71 -16.63
CA SER A 568 13.15 -27.37 -15.50
C SER A 568 12.25 -28.31 -14.71
N GLY A 569 12.87 -29.32 -14.09
CA GLY A 569 12.26 -30.20 -13.09
C GLY A 569 11.62 -31.49 -13.61
N TYR A 570 11.62 -31.76 -14.91
CA TYR A 570 11.02 -33.00 -15.44
C TYR A 570 11.91 -34.23 -15.22
N ASN A 571 11.31 -35.43 -15.16
CA ASN A 571 12.05 -36.70 -15.14
C ASN A 571 11.22 -37.79 -15.84
N LEU A 572 11.43 -37.95 -17.15
CA LEU A 572 10.58 -38.80 -17.98
C LEU A 572 10.83 -40.27 -17.67
N ALA A 573 9.79 -40.99 -17.24
CA ALA A 573 9.90 -42.41 -16.87
C ALA A 573 9.09 -43.35 -17.76
N ALA A 574 8.10 -42.84 -18.49
CA ALA A 574 7.13 -43.65 -19.24
C ALA A 574 7.03 -43.25 -20.72
N ASN A 575 6.70 -44.24 -21.57
CA ASN A 575 6.39 -44.01 -22.97
C ASN A 575 4.96 -43.50 -23.17
N THR A 576 4.82 -42.25 -23.57
CA THR A 576 3.57 -41.65 -24.04
C THR A 576 3.26 -42.06 -25.49
N THR A 577 2.04 -41.82 -25.96
CA THR A 577 1.64 -42.02 -27.37
C THR A 577 2.17 -40.96 -28.33
N THR A 578 2.41 -39.76 -27.81
CA THR A 578 3.09 -38.64 -28.46
C THR A 578 4.42 -38.38 -27.77
N ILE A 579 5.35 -37.65 -28.39
CA ILE A 579 6.57 -37.21 -27.70
C ILE A 579 6.19 -36.33 -26.51
N ALA A 580 6.77 -36.59 -25.34
CA ALA A 580 6.39 -35.97 -24.06
C ALA A 580 6.72 -34.47 -23.97
N ILE A 581 7.83 -34.05 -24.58
CA ILE A 581 8.29 -32.64 -24.63
C ILE A 581 8.62 -32.28 -26.07
N GLN A 582 8.00 -31.22 -26.58
CA GLN A 582 8.25 -30.66 -27.91
C GLN A 582 8.60 -29.17 -27.78
N ILE A 583 9.73 -28.78 -28.35
CA ILE A 583 10.22 -27.40 -28.33
C ILE A 583 10.51 -26.99 -29.78
N ASP A 584 9.88 -25.91 -30.22
CA ASP A 584 10.11 -25.26 -31.50
C ASP A 584 10.46 -23.80 -31.20
N ALA A 585 11.74 -23.45 -31.25
CA ALA A 585 12.15 -22.07 -30.95
C ALA A 585 11.84 -21.11 -32.11
N GLY A 586 11.67 -21.67 -33.32
CA GLY A 586 11.39 -20.93 -34.53
C GLY A 586 12.60 -20.17 -35.07
N THR A 587 12.35 -18.99 -35.66
CA THR A 587 13.41 -18.23 -36.33
C THR A 587 14.07 -17.22 -35.41
N GLY A 588 15.40 -17.32 -35.29
CA GLY A 588 16.26 -16.30 -34.71
C GLY A 588 17.42 -16.95 -33.97
N ALA A 589 18.07 -16.20 -33.07
CA ALA A 589 19.19 -16.74 -32.29
C ALA A 589 18.69 -17.12 -30.89
N ASP A 590 18.06 -18.29 -30.78
CA ASP A 590 17.31 -18.66 -29.59
C ASP A 590 18.21 -19.30 -28.52
N THR A 591 17.81 -19.16 -27.26
CA THR A 591 18.50 -19.77 -26.12
C THR A 591 17.56 -20.68 -25.37
N ILE A 592 17.89 -21.97 -25.35
CA ILE A 592 17.11 -23.01 -24.70
C ILE A 592 17.92 -23.61 -23.54
N THR A 593 17.32 -23.69 -22.37
CA THR A 593 17.92 -24.31 -21.18
C THR A 593 17.00 -25.38 -20.62
N LEU A 594 17.51 -26.60 -20.56
CA LEU A 594 16.83 -27.73 -19.95
C LEU A 594 17.49 -28.15 -18.64
N SER A 595 16.67 -28.59 -17.69
CA SER A 595 17.10 -29.30 -16.50
C SER A 595 16.08 -30.38 -16.16
N GLY A 596 16.45 -31.62 -16.43
CA GLY A 596 15.62 -32.81 -16.19
C GLY A 596 16.38 -34.04 -16.69
N ASP A 597 15.67 -35.17 -16.72
CA ASP A 597 16.20 -36.42 -17.29
C ASP A 597 15.19 -37.00 -18.31
N ASN A 598 15.68 -37.45 -19.45
CA ASN A 598 14.98 -38.29 -20.41
C ASN A 598 14.81 -39.72 -19.85
N GLY A 599 13.91 -40.49 -20.46
CA GLY A 599 13.64 -41.87 -20.10
C GLY A 599 14.22 -42.89 -21.07
N ALA A 600 14.08 -44.18 -20.73
CA ALA A 600 14.52 -45.31 -21.55
C ALA A 600 13.55 -45.65 -22.72
N GLY A 601 12.76 -44.67 -23.16
CA GLY A 601 11.56 -44.89 -23.96
C GLY A 601 11.55 -44.12 -25.29
N ALA A 602 10.94 -44.71 -26.34
CA ALA A 602 10.87 -44.15 -27.70
C ALA A 602 10.06 -42.84 -27.84
N THR A 603 9.39 -42.39 -26.79
CA THR A 603 8.69 -41.09 -26.74
C THR A 603 9.03 -40.29 -25.47
N ALA A 604 9.90 -40.84 -24.62
CA ALA A 604 10.28 -40.29 -23.33
C ALA A 604 11.55 -39.44 -23.44
N TYR A 605 11.56 -38.46 -24.34
CA TYR A 605 12.66 -37.51 -24.51
C TYR A 605 12.16 -36.14 -24.92
N ALA A 606 13.02 -35.12 -24.78
CA ALA A 606 12.80 -33.79 -25.36
C ALA A 606 13.13 -33.77 -26.86
N ASN A 607 12.18 -33.31 -27.69
CA ASN A 607 12.35 -33.12 -29.13
C ASN A 607 12.43 -31.63 -29.47
N PHE A 608 13.50 -31.24 -30.16
CA PHE A 608 13.70 -29.90 -30.67
C PHE A 608 13.39 -29.90 -32.16
N VAL A 609 12.29 -29.27 -32.55
CA VAL A 609 11.89 -29.10 -33.95
C VAL A 609 12.68 -27.93 -34.52
N ILE A 610 13.36 -28.15 -35.64
CA ILE A 610 14.15 -27.16 -36.37
C ILE A 610 13.67 -27.16 -37.81
N ASN A 611 12.72 -26.28 -38.13
CA ASN A 611 12.19 -26.17 -39.48
C ASN A 611 13.16 -25.41 -40.39
N GLY A 612 12.87 -25.43 -41.69
CA GLY A 612 13.59 -24.67 -42.69
C GLY A 612 13.56 -23.17 -42.41
N GLY A 613 14.72 -22.57 -42.15
CA GLY A 613 14.86 -21.16 -41.79
C GLY A 613 15.07 -20.91 -40.29
N ASP A 614 14.88 -21.93 -39.46
CA ASP A 614 15.19 -21.91 -38.03
C ASP A 614 16.68 -22.19 -37.82
N SER A 615 17.25 -21.69 -36.72
CA SER A 615 18.62 -21.99 -36.31
C SER A 615 19.68 -21.77 -37.41
N THR A 616 19.61 -20.66 -38.14
CA THR A 616 20.47 -20.42 -39.32
C THR A 616 21.97 -20.36 -38.97
N ILE A 617 22.84 -20.54 -39.96
CA ILE A 617 24.31 -20.40 -39.80
C ILE A 617 24.77 -19.07 -39.16
N ALA A 618 23.97 -18.00 -39.24
CA ALA A 618 24.29 -16.68 -38.69
C ALA A 618 23.56 -16.36 -37.38
N ALA A 619 22.45 -17.03 -37.12
CA ALA A 619 21.60 -16.89 -35.95
C ALA A 619 21.15 -18.30 -35.57
N TYR A 620 22.08 -19.05 -34.96
CA TYR A 620 21.87 -20.43 -34.57
C TYR A 620 21.45 -20.51 -33.11
N ASP A 621 20.70 -21.55 -32.78
CA ASP A 621 20.18 -21.74 -31.45
C ASP A 621 21.23 -22.32 -30.51
N ARG A 622 21.04 -22.05 -29.24
CA ARG A 622 21.94 -22.45 -28.16
C ARG A 622 21.17 -23.29 -27.16
N ILE A 623 21.48 -24.57 -27.07
CA ILE A 623 20.83 -25.51 -26.16
C ILE A 623 21.78 -25.87 -25.03
N THR A 624 21.42 -25.52 -23.81
CA THR A 624 22.10 -25.95 -22.58
C THR A 624 21.30 -27.08 -21.92
N GLY A 625 21.99 -28.13 -21.47
CA GLY A 625 21.33 -29.29 -20.87
C GLY A 625 20.79 -30.30 -21.88
N PHE A 626 21.29 -30.29 -23.12
CA PHE A 626 20.98 -31.33 -24.10
C PHE A 626 21.50 -32.68 -23.61
N GLU A 627 20.60 -33.65 -23.44
CA GLU A 627 20.97 -35.00 -23.02
C GLU A 627 21.35 -35.86 -24.23
N VAL A 628 22.52 -36.48 -24.20
CA VAL A 628 22.89 -37.57 -25.13
C VAL A 628 22.52 -38.90 -24.51
N GLY A 629 22.40 -39.96 -25.32
CA GLY A 629 22.15 -41.29 -24.77
C GLY A 629 23.25 -41.70 -23.78
N ASP A 630 22.92 -42.37 -22.69
CA ASP A 630 23.90 -42.70 -21.62
C ASP A 630 23.91 -44.21 -21.27
N ALA A 631 23.34 -45.04 -22.15
CA ALA A 631 23.00 -46.45 -21.96
C ALA A 631 21.81 -46.77 -21.05
N THR A 632 21.26 -45.78 -20.36
CA THR A 632 20.05 -45.90 -19.53
C THR A 632 18.89 -45.10 -20.12
N ASN A 633 19.16 -43.86 -20.51
CA ASN A 633 18.23 -42.88 -21.03
C ASN A 633 18.50 -42.62 -22.51
N TYR A 634 17.46 -42.17 -23.20
CA TYR A 634 17.54 -41.81 -24.62
C TYR A 634 18.16 -40.42 -24.77
N SER A 635 18.86 -40.22 -25.88
CA SER A 635 19.23 -38.87 -26.31
C SER A 635 17.99 -38.02 -26.52
N SER A 636 18.10 -36.74 -26.21
CA SER A 636 17.23 -35.71 -26.77
C SER A 636 17.37 -35.71 -28.31
N ALA A 637 16.34 -35.25 -29.00
CA ALA A 637 16.26 -35.33 -30.45
C ALA A 637 16.38 -33.95 -31.09
N LEU A 638 17.23 -33.83 -32.11
CA LEU A 638 17.19 -32.70 -33.04
C LEU A 638 16.42 -33.14 -34.29
N ASP A 639 15.24 -32.58 -34.48
CA ASP A 639 14.28 -32.91 -35.54
C ASP A 639 14.34 -31.84 -36.62
N PHE A 640 15.24 -32.04 -37.57
CA PHE A 640 15.40 -31.13 -38.70
C PHE A 640 14.38 -31.43 -39.80
N ASP A 641 13.94 -30.37 -40.48
CA ASP A 641 13.01 -30.48 -41.60
C ASP A 641 13.41 -31.56 -42.64
N GLY A 642 12.51 -32.54 -42.81
CA GLY A 642 12.73 -33.70 -43.67
C GLY A 642 12.99 -34.98 -42.89
N THR A 643 13.86 -35.85 -43.40
CA THR A 643 14.31 -37.04 -42.68
C THR A 643 15.82 -36.94 -42.59
N SER A 644 16.33 -36.71 -41.38
CA SER A 644 17.76 -36.47 -41.18
C SER A 644 18.58 -37.70 -41.57
N ALA A 645 19.70 -37.46 -42.26
CA ALA A 645 20.67 -38.46 -42.63
C ALA A 645 22.06 -38.03 -42.16
N LYS A 646 22.96 -38.97 -41.91
CA LYS A 646 24.34 -38.62 -41.60
C LYS A 646 25.03 -38.10 -42.86
N ALA A 647 25.89 -37.09 -42.72
CA ALA A 647 26.77 -36.65 -43.79
C ALA A 647 27.59 -37.81 -44.37
N THR A 648 27.83 -37.78 -45.68
CA THR A 648 28.57 -38.86 -46.36
C THR A 648 29.98 -38.94 -45.80
N ALA A 649 30.41 -40.14 -45.42
CA ALA A 649 31.73 -40.34 -44.85
C ALA A 649 32.83 -40.01 -45.87
N VAL A 650 33.78 -39.17 -45.46
CA VAL A 650 34.97 -38.81 -46.25
C VAL A 650 36.22 -38.97 -45.40
N THR A 651 37.34 -39.33 -46.02
CA THR A 651 38.61 -39.57 -45.31
C THR A 651 39.69 -38.66 -45.86
N ALA A 652 40.19 -37.77 -45.01
CA ALA A 652 41.25 -36.81 -45.35
C ALA A 652 40.99 -36.05 -46.67
N ASP A 653 39.75 -35.60 -46.85
CA ASP A 653 39.35 -34.86 -48.03
C ASP A 653 39.93 -33.43 -48.00
N GLY A 654 40.27 -32.90 -49.17
CA GLY A 654 40.84 -31.56 -49.26
C GLY A 654 39.75 -30.51 -49.07
N VAL A 655 39.96 -29.57 -48.14
CA VAL A 655 39.00 -28.47 -47.93
C VAL A 655 39.16 -27.41 -49.02
N ALA A 656 38.07 -26.98 -49.65
CA ALA A 656 38.09 -25.95 -50.66
C ALA A 656 38.82 -24.67 -50.18
N GLY A 657 39.74 -24.15 -51.00
CA GLY A 657 40.54 -22.96 -50.67
C GLY A 657 41.83 -23.25 -49.89
N TYR A 658 42.05 -24.49 -49.42
CA TYR A 658 43.28 -24.94 -48.78
C TYR A 658 43.99 -25.99 -49.64
N SER A 659 45.32 -26.09 -49.54
CA SER A 659 46.01 -27.29 -50.00
C SER A 659 45.80 -28.44 -49.02
N SER A 660 45.86 -29.69 -49.50
CA SER A 660 45.72 -30.89 -48.65
C SER A 660 46.79 -31.03 -47.55
N ALA A 661 47.87 -30.23 -47.59
CA ALA A 661 48.84 -30.15 -46.50
C ALA A 661 48.43 -29.13 -45.43
N GLU A 662 47.70 -28.09 -45.82
CA GLU A 662 47.25 -27.02 -44.93
C GLU A 662 46.01 -27.43 -44.14
N LEU A 663 45.05 -28.07 -44.81
CA LEU A 663 43.81 -28.51 -44.17
C LEU A 663 43.16 -29.69 -44.91
N THR A 664 42.81 -30.72 -44.16
CA THR A 664 41.91 -31.80 -44.60
C THR A 664 40.78 -31.99 -43.61
N MET A 665 39.64 -32.46 -44.12
CA MET A 665 38.45 -32.80 -43.34
C MET A 665 38.22 -34.30 -43.38
N THR A 666 37.76 -34.87 -42.27
CA THR A 666 37.25 -36.24 -42.20
C THR A 666 35.87 -36.21 -41.59
N ILE A 667 34.89 -36.78 -42.29
CA ILE A 667 33.56 -37.09 -41.75
C ILE A 667 33.54 -38.59 -41.53
N SER A 668 33.47 -39.02 -40.27
CA SER A 668 33.43 -40.44 -39.94
C SER A 668 32.11 -41.08 -40.41
N ALA A 669 32.05 -42.41 -40.47
CA ALA A 669 30.78 -43.11 -40.69
C ALA A 669 29.73 -42.86 -39.59
N ALA A 670 30.17 -42.33 -38.44
CA ALA A 670 29.33 -41.90 -37.35
C ALA A 670 28.86 -40.44 -37.48
N GLY A 671 29.27 -39.71 -38.53
CA GLY A 671 28.87 -38.32 -38.78
C GLY A 671 29.71 -37.27 -38.05
N ILE A 672 30.84 -37.66 -37.46
CA ILE A 672 31.73 -36.75 -36.72
C ILE A 672 32.76 -36.13 -37.65
N VAL A 673 32.85 -34.81 -37.60
CA VAL A 673 33.83 -34.02 -38.35
C VAL A 673 35.10 -33.84 -37.52
N THR A 674 36.25 -34.11 -38.14
CA THR A 674 37.56 -33.76 -37.59
C THR A 674 38.44 -33.12 -38.66
N PHE A 675 39.30 -32.19 -38.24
CA PHE A 675 40.22 -31.48 -39.12
C PHE A 675 41.67 -31.84 -38.81
N ALA A 676 42.49 -31.94 -39.85
CA ALA A 676 43.92 -32.19 -39.75
C ALA A 676 44.71 -31.26 -40.67
N GLY A 677 46.00 -31.07 -40.39
CA GLY A 677 46.88 -30.17 -41.15
C GLY A 677 47.38 -29.00 -40.32
N THR A 678 48.18 -28.14 -40.94
CA THR A 678 48.83 -27.01 -40.24
C THR A 678 47.85 -25.92 -39.81
N SER A 679 46.69 -25.81 -40.45
CA SER A 679 45.68 -24.79 -40.18
C SER A 679 44.58 -25.25 -39.21
N ALA A 680 44.50 -26.55 -38.91
CA ALA A 680 43.40 -27.15 -38.16
C ALA A 680 43.24 -26.57 -36.74
N ALA A 681 44.34 -26.32 -36.02
CA ALA A 681 44.31 -25.79 -34.65
C ALA A 681 43.87 -24.32 -34.55
N GLY A 682 43.76 -23.60 -35.68
CA GLY A 682 43.38 -22.19 -35.73
C GLY A 682 41.95 -21.94 -36.21
N LEU A 683 41.18 -23.00 -36.49
CA LEU A 683 39.79 -22.87 -36.93
C LEU A 683 38.90 -22.42 -35.78
N THR A 684 38.09 -21.38 -36.03
CA THR A 684 36.97 -21.02 -35.16
C THR A 684 35.71 -21.80 -35.54
N ALA A 685 34.70 -21.87 -34.67
CA ALA A 685 33.38 -22.41 -35.04
C ALA A 685 32.84 -21.82 -36.35
N THR A 686 32.96 -20.50 -36.56
CA THR A 686 32.56 -19.84 -37.81
C THR A 686 33.32 -20.36 -39.04
N ASN A 687 34.62 -20.65 -38.90
CA ASN A 687 35.39 -21.25 -39.99
C ASN A 687 34.89 -22.66 -40.31
N VAL A 688 34.60 -23.46 -39.29
CA VAL A 688 34.08 -24.82 -39.48
C VAL A 688 32.71 -24.79 -40.15
N ILE A 689 31.78 -23.96 -39.67
CA ILE A 689 30.44 -23.80 -40.28
C ILE A 689 30.57 -23.45 -41.76
N SER A 690 31.44 -22.49 -42.10
CA SER A 690 31.65 -22.08 -43.50
C SER A 690 32.22 -23.21 -44.37
N ILE A 691 33.03 -24.10 -43.79
CA ILE A 691 33.54 -25.28 -44.50
C ILE A 691 32.41 -26.30 -44.69
N LEU A 692 31.61 -26.58 -43.66
CA LEU A 692 30.54 -27.55 -43.75
C LEU A 692 29.42 -27.12 -44.71
N ASP A 693 29.06 -25.85 -44.72
CA ASP A 693 28.15 -25.21 -45.69
C ASP A 693 28.61 -25.42 -47.15
N ALA A 694 29.93 -25.35 -47.38
CA ALA A 694 30.50 -25.56 -48.71
C ALA A 694 30.61 -27.04 -49.12
N GLU A 695 30.91 -27.93 -48.17
CA GLU A 695 31.26 -29.33 -48.44
C GLU A 695 30.07 -30.30 -48.32
N ILE A 696 29.11 -30.02 -47.42
CA ILE A 696 27.91 -30.84 -47.19
C ILE A 696 26.74 -30.21 -47.94
N THR A 697 26.60 -30.52 -49.23
CA THR A 697 25.58 -29.90 -50.11
C THR A 697 24.33 -30.76 -50.31
N THR A 698 24.28 -31.95 -49.72
CA THR A 698 23.11 -32.84 -49.86
C THR A 698 22.10 -32.51 -48.78
N SER A 699 20.90 -32.08 -49.18
CA SER A 699 19.81 -31.79 -48.25
C SER A 699 19.57 -32.95 -47.28
N THR A 700 19.18 -32.60 -46.06
CA THR A 700 18.98 -33.44 -44.87
C THR A 700 20.23 -34.11 -44.30
N HIS A 701 21.43 -33.83 -44.83
CA HIS A 701 22.66 -34.40 -44.29
C HIS A 701 23.18 -33.59 -43.10
N THR A 702 23.38 -34.29 -41.98
CA THR A 702 23.80 -33.74 -40.70
C THR A 702 25.20 -34.20 -40.33
N ALA A 703 26.01 -33.29 -39.80
CA ALA A 703 27.32 -33.58 -39.23
C ALA A 703 27.53 -32.85 -37.90
N ILE A 704 28.39 -33.40 -37.05
CA ILE A 704 28.69 -32.83 -35.73
C ILE A 704 30.18 -32.64 -35.53
N TRP A 705 30.57 -31.58 -34.83
CA TRP A 705 31.93 -31.37 -34.35
C TRP A 705 31.93 -30.76 -32.95
N SER A 706 33.09 -30.76 -32.29
CA SER A 706 33.27 -30.08 -31.01
C SER A 706 34.20 -28.88 -31.17
N ASP A 707 33.88 -27.78 -30.49
CA ASP A 707 34.73 -26.61 -30.36
C ASP A 707 34.78 -26.20 -28.88
N GLY A 708 35.95 -26.34 -28.26
CA GLY A 708 36.12 -26.12 -26.82
C GLY A 708 35.28 -27.09 -25.97
N THR A 709 34.35 -26.54 -25.19
CA THR A 709 33.43 -27.29 -24.30
C THR A 709 32.06 -27.55 -24.93
N ASP A 710 31.86 -27.12 -26.17
CA ASP A 710 30.57 -27.15 -26.84
C ASP A 710 30.64 -28.06 -28.06
N SER A 711 29.48 -28.58 -28.46
CA SER A 711 29.33 -29.33 -29.71
C SER A 711 28.39 -28.58 -30.64
N TYR A 712 28.64 -28.66 -31.94
CA TYR A 712 27.82 -27.99 -32.94
C TYR A 712 27.33 -29.01 -33.95
N VAL A 713 26.04 -28.94 -34.27
CA VAL A 713 25.37 -29.82 -35.22
C VAL A 713 24.99 -28.98 -36.44
N PHE A 714 25.54 -29.31 -37.60
CA PHE A 714 25.22 -28.68 -38.88
C PHE A 714 24.31 -29.60 -39.68
N ASN A 715 23.19 -29.08 -40.21
CA ASN A 715 22.29 -29.76 -41.11
C ASN A 715 22.16 -28.97 -42.43
N ALA A 716 22.48 -29.62 -43.54
CA ALA A 716 22.25 -29.06 -44.86
C ALA A 716 20.77 -29.17 -45.23
N ASN A 717 20.13 -28.09 -45.65
CA ASN A 717 18.71 -28.10 -46.03
C ASN A 717 18.44 -27.20 -47.24
N SER A 718 17.63 -27.70 -48.17
CA SER A 718 17.18 -26.97 -49.36
C SER A 718 16.49 -25.62 -49.10
N THR A 719 16.00 -25.39 -47.88
CA THR A 719 15.34 -24.15 -47.45
C THR A 719 16.27 -23.20 -46.68
N GLY A 720 17.51 -23.61 -46.44
CA GLY A 720 18.52 -22.86 -45.67
C GLY A 720 19.15 -23.77 -44.63
N ASP A 721 20.49 -23.77 -44.57
CA ASP A 721 21.23 -24.65 -43.66
C ASP A 721 21.10 -24.20 -42.19
N SER A 722 20.96 -25.18 -41.31
CA SER A 722 20.78 -24.97 -39.87
C SER A 722 22.04 -25.39 -39.11
N VAL A 723 22.33 -24.66 -38.04
CA VAL A 723 23.36 -24.95 -37.06
C VAL A 723 22.71 -24.91 -35.69
N VAL A 724 23.02 -25.88 -34.83
CA VAL A 724 22.63 -25.84 -33.41
C VAL A 724 23.88 -25.95 -32.56
N MET A 725 24.02 -25.07 -31.57
CA MET A 725 25.09 -25.12 -30.58
C MET A 725 24.60 -25.81 -29.31
N LEU A 726 25.21 -26.94 -28.97
CA LEU A 726 24.97 -27.70 -27.75
C LEU A 726 26.01 -27.28 -26.70
N VAL A 727 25.59 -26.38 -25.82
CA VAL A 727 26.43 -25.71 -24.83
C VAL A 727 26.82 -26.68 -23.71
N GLY A 728 28.12 -26.78 -23.43
CA GLY A 728 28.68 -27.64 -22.40
C GLY A 728 28.70 -29.13 -22.76
N LEU A 729 28.28 -29.52 -23.97
CA LEU A 729 28.28 -30.89 -24.42
C LEU A 729 29.60 -31.23 -25.14
N THR A 730 30.27 -32.29 -24.67
CA THR A 730 31.44 -32.88 -25.32
C THR A 730 31.34 -34.40 -25.33
N GLY A 731 32.12 -35.07 -26.18
CA GLY A 731 32.27 -36.52 -26.14
C GLY A 731 31.20 -37.32 -26.90
N VAL A 732 30.36 -36.66 -27.72
CA VAL A 732 29.47 -37.36 -28.68
C VAL A 732 30.32 -38.25 -29.59
N ASP A 733 29.96 -39.53 -29.69
CA ASP A 733 30.71 -40.51 -30.47
C ASP A 733 29.96 -41.05 -31.71
N ALA A 734 28.65 -40.80 -31.81
CA ALA A 734 27.88 -40.99 -33.02
C ALA A 734 26.64 -40.10 -33.15
N LEU A 735 26.32 -39.74 -34.40
CA LEU A 735 24.95 -39.36 -34.79
C LEU A 735 24.14 -40.63 -35.06
N VAL A 736 22.90 -40.70 -34.58
CA VAL A 736 21.96 -41.80 -34.87
C VAL A 736 20.65 -41.25 -35.43
N THR A 737 20.00 -42.00 -36.34
CA THR A 737 18.73 -41.60 -36.99
C THR A 737 17.52 -42.37 -36.45
N SER A 738 17.72 -43.02 -35.30
CA SER A 738 16.68 -43.75 -34.58
C SER A 738 16.98 -43.61 -33.10
N ALA A 739 15.99 -43.19 -32.32
CA ALA A 739 16.13 -43.08 -30.88
C ALA A 739 16.58 -44.42 -30.26
N GLY A 740 17.51 -44.36 -29.30
CA GLY A 740 18.09 -45.55 -28.68
C GLY A 740 18.98 -45.25 -27.47
N LEU A 741 19.51 -46.33 -26.87
CA LEU A 741 20.32 -46.33 -25.65
C LEU A 741 21.84 -46.38 -25.93
N GLY A 742 22.32 -45.89 -27.07
CA GLY A 742 23.76 -45.84 -27.28
C GLY A 742 24.39 -44.79 -26.36
N ALA A 743 25.49 -45.15 -25.69
CA ALA A 743 26.19 -44.22 -24.81
C ALA A 743 26.94 -43.18 -25.65
N ASN A 744 26.70 -41.90 -25.37
CA ASN A 744 27.15 -40.72 -26.10
C ASN A 744 26.64 -40.62 -27.55
N ASP A 745 25.60 -41.37 -27.90
CA ASP A 745 24.90 -41.19 -29.17
C ASP A 745 24.03 -39.92 -29.11
N LEU A 746 24.10 -39.09 -30.15
CA LEU A 746 23.19 -37.96 -30.37
C LEU A 746 22.15 -38.34 -31.43
N PHE A 747 20.87 -38.17 -31.10
CA PHE A 747 19.77 -38.50 -31.99
C PHE A 747 19.37 -37.30 -32.87
N ILE A 748 19.34 -37.56 -34.19
CA ILE A 748 18.76 -36.68 -35.22
C ILE A 748 17.53 -37.40 -35.81
N ALA A 749 16.36 -36.77 -35.79
CA ALA A 749 15.11 -37.43 -36.16
C ALA A 749 14.89 -37.55 -37.68
#